data_AF-A0A179BNX3-F1
#
_entry.id   AF-A0A179BNX3-F1
#
_cell.length_a   1.000
_cell.length_b   1.000
_cell.length_c   1.000
_cell.angle_alpha   90.00
_cell.angle_beta   90.00
_cell.angle_gamma   90.00
#
_symmetry.space_group_name_H-M   'P 1'
#
loop_
_entity.id
_entity.type
_entity.pdbx_description
1 polymer ?
#
loop_
_entity_poly.entity_id
_entity_poly.type
_entity_poly.pdbx_seq_one_letter_code
_entity_poly.pdbx_strand_id
1 'polypeptide(L)'
;MSEPTTAIITGPASTVHREETESIRLGDWFVCPDEDKGRILACVTDIGSNYVHLEGMSLDVESRGGRYSWRQHRNDLHELILAPDWQALVARQVAECQNTSAKIMQQVQDITRRLGVRPQNAMIGEVPATAETAGGTALAVLSAEDDIAKYALDLKAAQKDDLPDLFKCMKSVQERMAEWMQMPMIPLRAQVHSLESVMEPLEERVFQVGLYAGLTEQAVQIAEGATAAYHDRLHIFQLRRYMDEECLLDYDAGGIDIQGIEAFDVWLTKPENRDRVLPHPRCMVAMRVRRRMKERDWEGSLRQLGIHIELARLDKLTFLFVRNGENLYRINTEIDFPEHIFPDSGDFMGGEPLMFRALGDHVDHFITVRAYESMVAENDAFEAKRQAWIADNPIAEWSAANPEKTGGQSPGRVEWLWEQANPCGSRFWHPRRHSDLDNYEALTPDSIHYDDAMRKIDAQQKEFNRIALIIQGLLDRSTALHPHPPVNLATQDGFEQMIVLVRDGSMVLTHGEKPDFEAYRRKLNALITPDSFFVGQDTAWALAEGEKECRRLDADRRNKSEWRPKYHRPYGNPGPGMVSQAKQVTFKKRVATKATFAWERQRAYNHYSDDLSLVPVKLTVLVDDLLNVSAYRTGDFKRFFADPRTRVEYLQWAPLLLAAEKWCQKKEASAHQTPDLNQADTGHQSPFPQADD
;
A
#
# COMPACT_ATOMS: atom_id res chain seq x y z
N MET A 1 7.69 39.36 39.73
CA MET A 1 7.63 40.65 39.01
C MET A 1 8.70 40.64 37.95
N SER A 2 8.32 40.26 36.72
CA SER A 2 9.01 40.48 35.45
C SER A 2 8.45 39.46 34.45
N GLU A 3 7.42 39.84 33.72
CA GLU A 3 6.85 39.10 32.59
C GLU A 3 7.83 39.09 31.41
N PRO A 4 7.96 38.00 30.63
CA PRO A 4 8.64 38.04 29.35
C PRO A 4 7.67 38.48 28.25
N THR A 5 8.02 39.58 27.61
CA THR A 5 7.36 40.21 26.47
C THR A 5 7.47 39.34 25.22
N THR A 6 6.38 38.70 24.81
CA THR A 6 6.24 38.15 23.44
C THR A 6 5.81 39.29 22.53
N ALA A 7 6.78 39.92 21.87
CA ALA A 7 6.52 40.90 20.82
C ALA A 7 6.05 40.16 19.55
N ILE A 8 4.74 40.08 19.36
CA ILE A 8 4.11 39.77 18.07
C ILE A 8 4.38 40.97 17.16
N ILE A 9 5.18 40.78 16.12
CA ILE A 9 5.33 41.75 15.04
C ILE A 9 4.09 41.62 14.15
N THR A 10 3.01 42.32 14.53
CA THR A 10 1.91 42.67 13.64
C THR A 10 2.37 43.83 12.76
N GLY A 11 2.91 43.51 11.59
CA GLY A 11 2.99 44.47 10.49
C GLY A 11 1.58 44.78 9.96
N PRO A 12 1.27 46.01 9.54
CA PRO A 12 -0.06 46.36 9.07
C PRO A 12 -0.29 45.67 7.72
N ALA A 13 -1.17 44.66 7.71
CA ALA A 13 -1.74 44.14 6.48
C ALA A 13 -2.38 45.32 5.73
N SER A 14 -1.89 45.57 4.51
CA SER A 14 -2.43 46.57 3.61
C SER A 14 -3.93 46.36 3.46
N THR A 15 -4.67 47.27 4.06
CA THR A 15 -6.12 47.27 4.21
C THR A 15 -6.70 47.94 2.98
N VAL A 16 -6.81 47.22 1.86
CA VAL A 16 -7.61 47.67 0.72
C VAL A 16 -8.25 46.43 0.08
N HIS A 17 -9.59 46.39 0.11
CA HIS A 17 -10.52 45.38 -0.49
C HIS A 17 -11.03 44.19 0.35
N ARG A 18 -11.14 44.28 1.68
CA ARG A 18 -11.77 43.22 2.50
C ARG A 18 -13.28 43.40 2.76
N GLU A 19 -13.90 44.53 2.39
CA GLU A 19 -15.25 44.90 2.88
C GLU A 19 -16.44 44.52 1.97
N GLU A 20 -16.25 44.15 0.69
CA GLU A 20 -17.39 43.80 -0.21
C GLU A 20 -17.62 42.29 -0.39
N THR A 21 -16.73 41.43 0.10
CA THR A 21 -16.78 39.95 -0.07
C THR A 21 -17.55 39.20 1.04
N GLU A 22 -18.30 39.89 1.90
CA GLU A 22 -18.99 39.30 3.08
C GLU A 22 -20.34 38.62 2.77
N SER A 23 -20.87 38.64 1.54
CA SER A 23 -22.26 38.23 1.28
C SER A 23 -22.48 36.86 0.62
N ILE A 24 -21.44 36.09 0.30
CA ILE A 24 -21.62 34.78 -0.38
C ILE A 24 -22.04 33.71 0.62
N ARG A 25 -23.12 32.99 0.31
CA ARG A 25 -23.67 31.89 1.10
C ARG A 25 -23.62 30.58 0.34
N LEU A 26 -23.57 29.49 1.10
CA LEU A 26 -23.66 28.14 0.55
C LEU A 26 -25.01 27.96 -0.16
N GLY A 27 -24.95 27.54 -1.42
CA GLY A 27 -26.11 27.45 -2.30
C GLY A 27 -26.44 28.70 -3.13
N ASP A 28 -25.63 29.76 -3.05
CA ASP A 28 -25.73 30.89 -3.97
C ASP A 28 -25.29 30.50 -5.39
N TRP A 29 -25.90 31.13 -6.40
CA TRP A 29 -25.68 30.81 -7.81
C TRP A 29 -25.03 31.97 -8.56
N PHE A 30 -24.09 31.63 -9.44
CA PHE A 30 -23.30 32.58 -10.23
C PHE A 30 -23.24 32.15 -11.70
N VAL A 31 -23.17 33.13 -12.59
CA VAL A 31 -22.77 32.94 -13.99
C VAL A 31 -21.31 33.34 -14.12
N CYS A 32 -20.49 32.38 -14.54
CA CYS A 32 -19.06 32.54 -14.70
C CYS A 32 -18.74 32.59 -16.20
N PRO A 33 -18.16 33.69 -16.73
CA PRO A 33 -17.65 33.72 -18.09
C PRO A 33 -16.31 32.98 -18.16
N ASP A 34 -16.19 31.96 -19.02
CA ASP A 34 -14.94 31.23 -19.32
C ASP A 34 -14.62 31.42 -20.82
N GLU A 35 -13.38 31.81 -21.14
CA GLU A 35 -12.93 32.12 -22.52
C GLU A 35 -13.02 30.90 -23.46
N ASP A 36 -12.84 29.69 -22.94
CA ASP A 36 -12.83 28.44 -23.70
C ASP A 36 -14.18 27.71 -23.65
N LYS A 37 -14.94 27.85 -22.55
CA LYS A 37 -16.13 27.03 -22.25
C LYS A 37 -17.46 27.78 -22.28
N GLY A 38 -17.41 29.10 -22.51
CA GLY A 38 -18.57 29.97 -22.55
C GLY A 38 -19.12 30.29 -21.16
N ARG A 39 -20.42 30.57 -21.05
CA ARG A 39 -21.06 30.94 -19.78
C ARG A 39 -21.43 29.69 -18.98
N ILE A 40 -20.92 29.59 -17.76
CA ILE A 40 -21.20 28.48 -16.85
C ILE A 40 -22.13 28.95 -15.74
N LEU A 41 -23.23 28.23 -15.51
CA LEU A 41 -24.05 28.41 -14.32
C LEU A 41 -23.52 27.51 -13.21
N ALA A 42 -23.00 28.09 -12.14
CA ALA A 42 -22.41 27.37 -11.02
C ALA A 42 -23.05 27.75 -9.69
N CYS A 43 -23.07 26.78 -8.78
CA CYS A 43 -23.56 26.89 -7.42
C CYS A 43 -22.39 26.78 -6.45
N VAL A 44 -22.43 27.57 -5.37
CA VAL A 44 -21.47 27.47 -4.28
C VAL A 44 -21.76 26.21 -3.46
N THR A 45 -20.83 25.26 -3.50
CA THR A 45 -20.94 23.97 -2.81
C THR A 45 -20.15 23.90 -1.52
N ASP A 46 -19.04 24.64 -1.43
CA ASP A 46 -18.19 24.69 -0.23
C ASP A 46 -17.54 26.07 -0.10
N ILE A 47 -17.29 26.50 1.13
CA ILE A 47 -16.67 27.79 1.45
C ILE A 47 -15.52 27.54 2.41
N GLY A 48 -14.30 27.66 1.90
CA GLY A 48 -13.08 27.59 2.69
C GLY A 48 -12.70 28.95 3.28
N SER A 49 -11.58 28.97 3.99
CA SER A 49 -10.97 30.18 4.52
C SER A 49 -10.66 31.17 3.39
N ASN A 50 -10.05 30.68 2.30
CA ASN A 50 -9.54 31.49 1.19
C ASN A 50 -10.01 31.04 -0.21
N TYR A 51 -10.94 30.08 -0.28
CA TYR A 51 -11.55 29.66 -1.54
C TYR A 51 -13.07 29.53 -1.45
N VAL A 52 -13.72 29.53 -2.62
CA VAL A 52 -15.10 29.13 -2.81
C VAL A 52 -15.11 28.00 -3.84
N HIS A 53 -15.73 26.86 -3.49
CA HIS A 53 -15.89 25.75 -4.42
C HIS A 53 -17.19 25.93 -5.21
N LEU A 54 -17.06 25.84 -6.53
CA LEU A 54 -18.13 26.08 -7.48
C LEU A 54 -18.38 24.80 -8.29
N GLU A 55 -19.64 24.39 -8.34
CA GLU A 55 -20.07 23.26 -9.15
C GLU A 55 -21.20 23.67 -10.08
N GLY A 56 -21.05 23.38 -11.38
CA GLY A 56 -21.92 23.95 -12.39
C GLY A 56 -21.95 23.24 -13.72
N MET A 57 -22.71 23.82 -14.65
CA MET A 57 -22.85 23.35 -16.03
C MET A 57 -22.79 24.52 -17.02
N SER A 58 -22.27 24.27 -18.21
CA SER A 58 -22.27 25.28 -19.28
C SER A 58 -23.69 25.54 -19.81
N LEU A 59 -24.05 26.82 -19.88
CA LEU A 59 -25.29 27.32 -20.47
C LEU A 59 -25.24 27.28 -22.00
N ASP A 60 -24.05 27.25 -22.61
CA ASP A 60 -23.90 27.33 -24.05
C ASP A 60 -24.02 25.92 -24.69
N VAL A 61 -24.77 25.83 -25.79
CA VAL A 61 -25.22 24.56 -26.39
C VAL A 61 -24.08 23.80 -27.09
N GLU A 62 -23.08 24.52 -27.60
CA GLU A 62 -22.00 23.96 -28.43
C GLU A 62 -20.78 23.45 -27.64
N SER A 63 -20.71 23.73 -26.34
CA SER A 63 -19.62 23.25 -25.49
C SER A 63 -19.79 21.75 -25.19
N ARG A 64 -18.68 21.02 -25.03
CA ARG A 64 -18.71 19.61 -24.62
C ARG A 64 -19.50 19.52 -23.31
N GLY A 65 -20.64 18.84 -23.34
CA GLY A 65 -21.48 18.63 -22.17
C GLY A 65 -20.65 18.04 -21.02
N GLY A 66 -20.81 18.60 -19.83
CA GLY A 66 -20.06 18.19 -18.66
C GLY A 66 -20.42 19.02 -17.44
N ARG A 67 -20.33 18.37 -16.28
CA ARG A 67 -20.36 19.01 -14.98
C ARG A 67 -18.96 19.55 -14.70
N TYR A 68 -18.89 20.83 -14.36
CA TYR A 68 -17.65 21.51 -14.01
C TYR A 68 -17.59 21.68 -12.50
N SER A 69 -16.43 21.41 -11.93
CA SER A 69 -16.13 21.67 -10.53
C SER A 69 -14.76 22.30 -10.44
N TRP A 70 -14.64 23.42 -9.72
CA TRP A 70 -13.38 24.11 -9.52
C TRP A 70 -13.40 24.96 -8.24
N ARG A 71 -12.24 25.46 -7.85
CA ARG A 71 -12.09 26.39 -6.72
C ARG A 71 -11.71 27.76 -7.24
N GLN A 72 -12.40 28.78 -6.76
CA GLN A 72 -12.07 30.18 -7.01
C GLN A 72 -11.44 30.77 -5.75
N HIS A 73 -10.32 31.48 -5.88
CA HIS A 73 -9.75 32.21 -4.75
C HIS A 73 -10.66 33.37 -4.35
N ARG A 74 -10.72 33.70 -3.05
CA ARG A 74 -11.63 34.74 -2.55
C ARG A 74 -11.36 36.14 -3.12
N ASN A 75 -10.12 36.43 -3.48
CA ASN A 75 -9.77 37.72 -4.09
C ASN A 75 -10.35 37.89 -5.50
N ASP A 76 -10.63 36.78 -6.19
CA ASP A 76 -11.07 36.76 -7.58
C ASP A 76 -12.60 36.61 -7.70
N LEU A 77 -13.32 36.70 -6.58
CA LEU A 77 -14.78 36.59 -6.55
C LEU A 77 -15.49 37.73 -7.29
N HIS A 78 -14.81 38.85 -7.50
CA HIS A 78 -15.33 39.98 -8.27
C HIS A 78 -15.58 39.64 -9.75
N GLU A 79 -15.01 38.54 -10.25
CA GLU A 79 -15.24 38.03 -11.60
C GLU A 79 -16.58 37.26 -11.74
N LEU A 80 -17.22 36.91 -10.61
CA LEU A 80 -18.46 36.14 -10.58
C LEU A 80 -19.70 37.04 -10.68
N ILE A 81 -20.62 36.70 -11.59
CA ILE A 81 -21.87 37.46 -11.77
C ILE A 81 -23.00 36.74 -11.01
N LEU A 82 -23.58 37.38 -10.00
CA LEU A 82 -24.68 36.80 -9.22
C LEU A 82 -25.89 36.49 -10.11
N ALA A 83 -26.45 35.28 -9.96
CA ALA A 83 -27.58 34.77 -10.74
C ALA A 83 -28.81 34.51 -9.85
N PRO A 84 -29.54 35.57 -9.44
CA PRO A 84 -30.72 35.41 -8.57
C PRO A 84 -31.83 34.57 -9.22
N ASP A 85 -31.94 34.61 -10.55
CA ASP A 85 -32.96 33.88 -11.34
C ASP A 85 -32.46 32.53 -11.89
N TRP A 86 -31.57 31.84 -11.19
CA TRP A 86 -30.98 30.57 -11.64
C TRP A 86 -32.02 29.49 -11.97
N GLN A 87 -33.16 29.47 -11.26
CA GLN A 87 -34.27 28.53 -11.51
C GLN A 87 -34.87 28.73 -12.90
N ALA A 88 -35.00 29.99 -13.34
CA ALA A 88 -35.50 30.31 -14.66
C ALA A 88 -34.50 29.89 -15.76
N LEU A 89 -33.19 30.03 -15.49
CA LEU A 89 -32.14 29.56 -16.39
C LEU A 89 -32.16 28.03 -16.54
N VAL A 90 -32.26 27.29 -15.44
CA VAL A 90 -32.38 25.83 -15.45
C VAL A 90 -33.66 25.39 -16.18
N ALA A 91 -34.81 26.00 -15.87
CA ALA A 91 -36.07 25.68 -16.52
C ALA A 91 -36.04 25.93 -18.03
N ARG A 92 -35.38 27.01 -18.46
CA ARG A 92 -35.17 27.32 -19.88
C ARG A 92 -34.35 26.23 -20.57
N GLN A 93 -33.25 25.78 -19.97
CA GLN A 93 -32.42 24.71 -20.54
C GLN A 93 -33.17 23.38 -20.63
N VAL A 94 -33.93 23.02 -19.59
CA VAL A 94 -34.81 21.85 -19.62
C VAL A 94 -35.84 21.95 -20.76
N ALA A 95 -36.45 23.12 -20.95
CA ALA A 95 -37.41 23.35 -22.05
C ALA A 95 -36.73 23.27 -23.43
N GLU A 96 -35.51 23.78 -23.59
CA GLU A 96 -34.73 23.66 -24.83
C GLU A 96 -34.39 22.19 -25.15
N CYS A 97 -34.01 21.40 -24.13
CA CYS A 97 -33.81 19.96 -24.28
C CYS A 97 -35.11 19.23 -24.65
N GLN A 98 -36.24 19.55 -24.02
CA GLN A 98 -37.55 18.98 -24.34
C GLN A 98 -37.97 19.28 -25.78
N ASN A 99 -37.80 20.53 -26.22
CA ASN A 99 -38.09 20.95 -27.60
C ASN A 99 -37.20 20.24 -28.61
N THR A 100 -35.91 20.06 -28.30
CA THR A 100 -34.97 19.35 -29.17
C THR A 100 -35.31 17.86 -29.25
N SER A 101 -35.65 17.24 -28.12
CA SER A 101 -36.14 15.86 -28.07
C SER A 101 -37.42 15.68 -28.89
N ALA A 102 -38.38 16.61 -28.78
CA ALA A 102 -39.59 16.58 -29.60
C ALA A 102 -39.30 16.67 -31.10
N LYS A 103 -38.35 17.52 -31.52
CA LYS A 103 -37.90 17.62 -32.93
C LYS A 103 -37.25 16.33 -33.42
N ILE A 104 -36.37 15.71 -32.63
CA ILE A 104 -35.74 14.44 -33.00
C ILE A 104 -36.80 13.33 -33.09
N MET A 105 -37.75 13.27 -32.15
CA MET A 105 -38.85 12.32 -32.22
C MET A 105 -39.72 12.53 -33.46
N GLN A 106 -39.97 13.79 -33.85
CA GLN A 106 -40.68 14.11 -35.07
C GLN A 106 -39.91 13.65 -36.32
N GLN A 107 -38.58 13.84 -36.36
CA GLN A 107 -37.73 13.33 -37.45
C GLN A 107 -37.75 11.80 -37.53
N VAL A 108 -37.68 11.11 -36.39
CA VAL A 108 -37.83 9.65 -36.32
C VAL A 108 -39.21 9.22 -36.83
N GLN A 109 -40.28 9.91 -36.43
CA GLN A 109 -41.65 9.65 -36.92
C GLN A 109 -41.80 9.92 -38.43
N ASP A 110 -41.16 10.95 -38.97
CA ASP A 110 -41.22 11.27 -40.39
C ASP A 110 -40.43 10.25 -41.24
N ILE A 111 -39.25 9.81 -40.78
CA ILE A 111 -38.47 8.75 -41.43
C ILE A 111 -39.23 7.42 -41.38
N THR A 112 -39.77 7.03 -40.23
CA THR A 112 -40.54 5.79 -40.08
C THR A 112 -41.84 5.81 -40.87
N ARG A 113 -42.53 6.95 -40.96
CA ARG A 113 -43.72 7.14 -41.80
C ARG A 113 -43.38 7.06 -43.29
N ARG A 114 -42.30 7.71 -43.73
CA ARG A 114 -41.80 7.65 -45.12
C ARG A 114 -41.44 6.23 -45.54
N LEU A 115 -40.84 5.45 -44.63
CA LEU A 115 -40.39 4.08 -44.91
C LEU A 115 -41.44 3.01 -44.59
N GLY A 116 -42.68 3.39 -44.24
CA GLY A 116 -43.77 2.44 -43.95
C GLY A 116 -43.51 1.52 -42.75
N VAL A 117 -42.54 1.83 -41.90
CA VAL A 117 -42.17 1.02 -40.72
C VAL A 117 -43.01 1.49 -39.53
N ARG A 118 -44.01 0.71 -39.13
CA ARG A 118 -44.72 0.97 -37.86
C ARG A 118 -43.88 0.48 -36.69
N PRO A 119 -43.61 1.30 -35.65
CA PRO A 119 -43.03 0.79 -34.42
C PRO A 119 -44.00 -0.20 -33.79
N GLN A 120 -43.65 -1.48 -33.79
CA GLN A 120 -44.38 -2.49 -33.02
C GLN A 120 -44.05 -2.25 -31.54
N ASN A 121 -45.05 -1.79 -30.78
CA ASN A 121 -45.09 -1.71 -29.32
C ASN A 121 -44.05 -0.80 -28.65
N ALA A 122 -44.37 0.49 -28.49
CA ALA A 122 -43.82 1.32 -27.39
C ALA A 122 -44.63 2.61 -27.17
N MET A 123 -45.92 2.49 -26.82
CA MET A 123 -46.61 3.52 -26.05
C MET A 123 -47.47 2.80 -25.00
N ILE A 124 -47.27 3.16 -23.73
CA ILE A 124 -48.10 2.70 -22.62
C ILE A 124 -49.45 3.41 -22.76
N GLY A 125 -50.46 2.68 -23.22
CA GLY A 125 -51.83 3.16 -23.44
C GLY A 125 -52.58 2.20 -24.36
N GLU A 126 -53.48 1.41 -23.77
CA GLU A 126 -54.23 0.28 -24.35
C GLU A 126 -54.84 0.51 -25.74
N VAL A 127 -54.53 -0.38 -26.70
CA VAL A 127 -55.45 -0.89 -27.73
C VAL A 127 -55.06 -2.35 -28.05
N PRO A 128 -56.00 -3.30 -28.22
CA PRO A 128 -55.66 -4.71 -28.42
C PRO A 128 -54.99 -4.95 -29.77
N ALA A 129 -54.04 -5.87 -29.78
CA ALA A 129 -53.35 -6.37 -30.97
C ALA A 129 -54.34 -7.01 -31.96
N THR A 130 -54.55 -6.39 -33.11
CA THR A 130 -54.89 -7.10 -34.34
C THR A 130 -53.60 -7.31 -35.14
N ALA A 131 -53.04 -8.49 -34.95
CA ALA A 131 -51.86 -8.97 -35.66
C ALA A 131 -52.23 -9.32 -37.11
N GLU A 132 -52.30 -8.34 -38.02
CA GLU A 132 -52.38 -8.64 -39.47
C GLU A 132 -52.02 -7.49 -40.43
N THR A 133 -51.45 -6.37 -39.98
CA THR A 133 -51.24 -5.18 -40.84
C THR A 133 -49.80 -4.70 -40.99
N ALA A 134 -48.81 -5.59 -40.86
CA ALA A 134 -47.42 -5.26 -41.24
C ALA A 134 -47.20 -5.37 -42.77
N GLY A 135 -47.86 -6.34 -43.43
CA GLY A 135 -47.72 -6.53 -44.88
C GLY A 135 -48.48 -5.49 -45.73
N GLY A 136 -49.67 -5.07 -45.29
CA GLY A 136 -50.54 -4.19 -46.08
C GLY A 136 -50.05 -2.75 -46.23
N THR A 137 -49.26 -2.23 -45.30
CA THR A 137 -48.71 -0.87 -45.36
C THR A 137 -47.41 -0.81 -46.16
N ALA A 138 -46.54 -1.82 -46.03
CA ALA A 138 -45.35 -1.96 -46.88
C ALA A 138 -45.74 -2.16 -48.36
N LEU A 139 -46.76 -2.97 -48.65
CA LEU A 139 -47.30 -3.14 -50.00
C LEU A 139 -47.96 -1.87 -50.56
N ALA A 140 -48.60 -1.06 -49.72
CA ALA A 140 -49.20 0.22 -50.14
C ALA A 140 -48.15 1.29 -50.48
N VAL A 141 -46.99 1.29 -49.81
CA VAL A 141 -45.85 2.18 -50.14
C VAL A 141 -45.13 1.68 -51.40
N LEU A 142 -44.85 0.38 -51.48
CA LEU A 142 -44.21 -0.25 -52.65
C LEU A 142 -45.04 -0.17 -53.94
N SER A 143 -46.37 -0.01 -53.84
CA SER A 143 -47.25 0.17 -55.00
C SER A 143 -47.44 1.64 -55.42
N ALA A 144 -46.97 2.59 -54.61
CA ALA A 144 -47.02 4.03 -54.89
C ALA A 144 -45.66 4.62 -55.32
N GLU A 145 -44.59 3.82 -55.30
CA GLU A 145 -43.22 4.26 -55.59
C GLU A 145 -42.73 3.74 -56.93
N ASP A 146 -42.32 4.64 -57.83
CA ASP A 146 -41.85 4.30 -59.18
C ASP A 146 -40.42 3.69 -59.21
N ASP A 147 -39.66 3.72 -58.11
CA ASP A 147 -38.28 3.25 -58.03
C ASP A 147 -37.97 2.46 -56.73
N ILE A 148 -38.16 1.14 -56.81
CA ILE A 148 -37.95 0.17 -55.72
C ILE A 148 -36.47 0.11 -55.27
N ALA A 149 -35.51 0.41 -56.17
CA ALA A 149 -34.09 0.36 -55.84
C ALA A 149 -33.69 1.53 -54.92
N LYS A 150 -34.27 2.71 -55.13
CA LYS A 150 -34.11 3.88 -54.27
C LYS A 150 -34.69 3.65 -52.86
N TYR A 151 -35.89 3.06 -52.78
CA TYR A 151 -36.51 2.70 -51.50
C TYR A 151 -35.66 1.71 -50.67
N ALA A 152 -35.05 0.70 -51.32
CA ALA A 152 -34.15 -0.25 -50.65
C ALA A 152 -32.83 0.39 -50.18
N LEU A 153 -32.33 1.41 -50.88
CA LEU A 153 -31.16 2.19 -50.45
C LEU A 153 -31.50 3.11 -49.27
N ASP A 154 -32.66 3.77 -49.31
CA ASP A 154 -33.15 4.63 -48.22
C ASP A 154 -33.41 3.83 -46.93
N LEU A 155 -33.93 2.59 -47.04
CA LEU A 155 -34.06 1.67 -45.90
C LEU A 155 -32.71 1.28 -45.29
N LYS A 156 -31.69 1.03 -46.13
CA LYS A 156 -30.34 0.71 -45.66
C LYS A 156 -29.64 1.90 -45.02
N ALA A 157 -29.81 3.10 -45.57
CA ALA A 157 -29.28 4.34 -45.00
C ALA A 157 -29.95 4.66 -43.65
N ALA A 158 -31.28 4.54 -43.57
CA ALA A 158 -32.00 4.74 -42.33
C ALA A 158 -31.63 3.72 -41.24
N GLN A 159 -31.37 2.46 -41.62
CA GLN A 159 -30.94 1.42 -40.68
C GLN A 159 -29.50 1.60 -40.19
N LYS A 160 -28.59 2.02 -41.06
CA LYS A 160 -27.15 2.09 -40.76
C LYS A 160 -26.72 3.41 -40.14
N ASP A 161 -27.27 4.52 -40.61
CA ASP A 161 -26.75 5.85 -40.33
C ASP A 161 -27.84 6.74 -39.70
N ASP A 162 -28.96 7.01 -40.38
CA ASP A 162 -29.91 8.06 -39.94
C ASP A 162 -30.60 7.76 -38.59
N LEU A 163 -31.16 6.56 -38.39
CA LEU A 163 -31.83 6.23 -37.11
C LEU A 163 -30.82 6.06 -35.97
N PRO A 164 -29.70 5.32 -36.12
CA PRO A 164 -28.67 5.25 -35.09
C PRO A 164 -28.13 6.63 -34.68
N ASP A 165 -27.89 7.54 -35.63
CA ASP A 165 -27.41 8.89 -35.33
C ASP A 165 -28.48 9.71 -34.60
N LEU A 166 -29.75 9.63 -35.00
CA LEU A 166 -30.85 10.28 -34.28
C LEU A 166 -31.04 9.71 -32.88
N PHE A 167 -30.89 8.40 -32.68
CA PHE A 167 -30.94 7.79 -31.33
C PHE A 167 -29.75 8.22 -30.47
N LYS A 168 -28.55 8.35 -31.06
CA LYS A 168 -27.37 8.87 -30.37
C LYS A 168 -27.56 10.33 -29.95
N CYS A 169 -28.08 11.16 -30.85
CA CYS A 169 -28.47 12.55 -30.57
C CYS A 169 -29.53 12.60 -29.46
N MET A 170 -30.59 11.78 -29.55
CA MET A 170 -31.63 11.69 -28.52
C MET A 170 -31.03 11.33 -27.16
N LYS A 171 -30.16 10.32 -27.12
CA LYS A 171 -29.49 9.88 -25.89
C LYS A 171 -28.70 11.04 -25.25
N SER A 172 -27.91 11.76 -26.05
CA SER A 172 -27.15 12.91 -25.55
C SER A 172 -28.02 14.05 -25.02
N VAL A 173 -29.17 14.31 -25.66
CA VAL A 173 -30.14 15.32 -25.20
C VAL A 173 -30.82 14.90 -23.90
N GLN A 174 -31.16 13.61 -23.76
CA GLN A 174 -31.76 13.07 -22.54
C GLN A 174 -30.76 13.04 -21.36
N GLU A 175 -29.51 12.69 -21.60
CA GLU A 175 -28.43 12.77 -20.60
C GLU A 175 -28.27 14.22 -20.12
N ARG A 176 -28.17 15.19 -21.04
CA ARG A 176 -28.09 16.62 -20.71
C ARG A 176 -29.33 17.12 -19.95
N MET A 177 -30.53 16.67 -20.32
CA MET A 177 -31.77 16.99 -19.60
C MET A 177 -31.75 16.46 -18.16
N ALA A 178 -31.28 15.22 -17.95
CA ALA A 178 -31.17 14.61 -16.63
C ALA A 178 -30.17 15.37 -15.75
N GLU A 179 -29.04 15.81 -16.30
CA GLU A 179 -28.05 16.65 -15.60
C GLU A 179 -28.66 17.99 -15.17
N TRP A 180 -29.35 18.69 -16.07
CA TRP A 180 -30.07 19.94 -15.73
C TRP A 180 -31.16 19.74 -14.67
N MET A 181 -31.86 18.61 -14.68
CA MET A 181 -32.84 18.25 -13.65
C MET A 181 -32.20 17.98 -12.28
N GLN A 182 -30.92 17.60 -12.24
CA GLN A 182 -30.18 17.39 -10.99
C GLN A 182 -29.59 18.69 -10.42
N MET A 183 -29.46 19.75 -11.21
CA MET A 183 -28.88 21.03 -10.77
C MET A 183 -29.52 21.61 -9.49
N PRO A 184 -30.85 21.60 -9.31
CA PRO A 184 -31.47 22.08 -8.06
C PRO A 184 -31.10 21.28 -6.82
N MET A 185 -30.56 20.06 -6.95
CA MET A 185 -30.12 19.22 -5.84
C MET A 185 -28.72 19.57 -5.32
N ILE A 186 -27.93 20.33 -6.09
CA ILE A 186 -26.58 20.75 -5.72
C ILE A 186 -26.55 21.48 -4.36
N PRO A 187 -27.34 22.54 -4.13
CA PRO A 187 -27.33 23.23 -2.82
C PRO A 187 -27.77 22.32 -1.67
N LEU A 188 -28.69 21.39 -1.90
CA LEU A 188 -29.12 20.43 -0.86
C LEU A 188 -28.00 19.45 -0.51
N ARG A 189 -27.27 18.93 -1.50
CA ARG A 189 -26.10 18.07 -1.27
C ARG A 189 -25.01 18.80 -0.49
N ALA A 190 -24.75 20.06 -0.84
CA ALA A 190 -23.81 20.92 -0.13
C ALA A 190 -24.22 21.14 1.34
N GLN A 191 -25.52 21.34 1.60
CA GLN A 191 -26.04 21.44 2.98
C GLN A 191 -25.88 20.14 3.76
N VAL A 192 -26.14 18.98 3.14
CA VAL A 192 -25.93 17.67 3.79
C VAL A 192 -24.45 17.48 4.14
N HIS A 193 -23.54 17.78 3.22
CA HIS A 193 -22.09 17.74 3.47
C HIS A 193 -21.69 18.64 4.64
N SER A 194 -22.29 19.84 4.76
CA SER A 194 -22.05 20.72 5.90
C SER A 194 -22.51 20.10 7.24
N LEU A 195 -23.59 19.31 7.25
CA LEU A 195 -24.05 18.60 8.45
C LEU A 195 -23.13 17.42 8.79
N GLU A 196 -22.68 16.66 7.79
CA GLU A 196 -21.70 15.58 7.96
C GLU A 196 -20.40 16.12 8.59
N SER A 197 -19.94 17.31 8.16
CA SER A 197 -18.76 17.96 8.72
C SER A 197 -18.88 18.32 10.23
N VAL A 198 -20.10 18.44 10.76
CA VAL A 198 -20.35 18.66 12.20
C VAL A 198 -20.41 17.34 12.97
N MET A 199 -20.81 16.25 12.32
CA MET A 199 -20.85 14.92 12.93
C MET A 199 -19.44 14.35 13.15
N GLU A 200 -18.53 14.56 12.20
CA GLU A 200 -17.16 14.06 12.27
C GLU A 200 -16.42 14.45 13.59
N PRO A 201 -16.40 15.73 14.04
CA PRO A 201 -15.81 16.09 15.32
C PRO A 201 -16.48 15.46 16.54
N LEU A 202 -17.79 15.17 16.47
CA LEU A 202 -18.52 14.54 17.57
C LEU A 202 -18.15 13.06 17.69
N GLU A 203 -18.14 12.34 16.57
CA GLU A 203 -17.67 10.95 16.50
C GLU A 203 -16.23 10.84 16.97
N GLU A 204 -15.37 11.78 16.54
CA GLU A 204 -13.98 11.86 16.98
C GLU A 204 -13.85 12.07 18.50
N ARG A 205 -14.67 12.94 19.10
CA ARG A 205 -14.66 13.16 20.56
C ARG A 205 -15.13 11.92 21.32
N VAL A 206 -16.17 11.26 20.84
CA VAL A 206 -16.67 10.01 21.44
C VAL A 206 -15.57 8.94 21.37
N PHE A 207 -14.90 8.82 20.22
CA PHE A 207 -13.78 7.92 20.02
C PHE A 207 -12.61 8.22 20.97
N GLN A 208 -12.21 9.49 21.08
CA GLN A 208 -11.15 9.93 22.01
C GLN A 208 -11.50 9.61 23.47
N VAL A 209 -12.74 9.88 23.90
CA VAL A 209 -13.18 9.52 25.26
C VAL A 209 -13.16 8.00 25.46
N GLY A 210 -13.56 7.22 24.45
CA GLY A 210 -13.49 5.76 24.47
C GLY A 210 -12.06 5.23 24.63
N LEU A 211 -11.10 5.80 23.91
CA LEU A 211 -9.67 5.52 24.03
C LEU A 211 -9.12 5.91 25.41
N TYR A 212 -9.42 7.12 25.87
CA TYR A 212 -8.99 7.59 27.19
C TYR A 212 -9.58 6.76 28.32
N ALA A 213 -10.82 6.26 28.21
CA ALA A 213 -11.43 5.43 29.24
C ALA A 213 -11.03 3.95 29.12
N GLY A 214 -10.44 3.54 27.99
CA GLY A 214 -10.07 2.17 27.70
C GLY A 214 -11.26 1.23 27.45
N LEU A 215 -12.37 1.76 26.94
CA LEU A 215 -13.60 0.97 26.73
C LEU A 215 -13.44 -0.16 25.71
N THR A 216 -12.54 0.01 24.75
CA THR A 216 -12.22 -0.96 23.69
C THR A 216 -10.87 -1.64 23.89
N GLU A 217 -10.21 -1.40 25.01
CA GLU A 217 -8.88 -1.95 25.30
C GLU A 217 -8.97 -3.31 25.98
N GLN A 218 -8.08 -4.21 25.57
CA GLN A 218 -7.89 -5.50 26.24
C GLN A 218 -6.43 -5.62 26.67
N ALA A 219 -6.19 -5.58 27.98
CA ALA A 219 -4.88 -5.77 28.57
C ALA A 219 -4.73 -7.21 29.08
N VAL A 220 -3.69 -7.91 28.62
CA VAL A 220 -3.30 -9.24 29.09
C VAL A 220 -1.94 -9.12 29.76
N GLN A 221 -1.86 -9.52 31.02
CA GLN A 221 -0.58 -9.62 31.73
C GLN A 221 0.12 -10.93 31.33
N ILE A 222 1.31 -10.80 30.76
CA ILE A 222 2.11 -11.92 30.23
C ILE A 222 3.08 -12.44 31.29
N ALA A 223 3.68 -11.53 32.06
CA ALA A 223 4.61 -11.87 33.12
C ALA A 223 4.34 -11.01 34.36
N GLU A 224 4.46 -11.62 35.53
CA GLU A 224 4.36 -10.96 36.83
C GLU A 224 5.72 -10.96 37.53
N GLY A 225 6.06 -9.83 38.16
CA GLY A 225 7.31 -9.67 38.89
C GLY A 225 7.40 -8.30 39.58
N ALA A 226 8.62 -7.92 39.96
CA ALA A 226 8.87 -6.65 40.64
C ALA A 226 8.53 -5.46 39.71
N THR A 227 7.82 -4.48 40.24
CA THR A 227 7.48 -3.24 39.52
C THR A 227 8.71 -2.33 39.37
N ALA A 228 8.70 -1.46 38.35
CA ALA A 228 9.74 -0.44 38.20
C ALA A 228 9.68 0.59 39.35
N ALA A 229 10.75 1.36 39.54
CA ALA A 229 10.78 2.36 40.59
C ALA A 229 9.78 3.49 40.32
N TYR A 230 9.32 4.14 41.40
CA TYR A 230 8.29 5.18 41.32
C TYR A 230 8.64 6.32 40.35
N HIS A 231 9.91 6.72 40.32
CA HIS A 231 10.40 7.82 39.47
C HIS A 231 10.99 7.37 38.12
N ASP A 232 10.88 6.08 37.77
CA ASP A 232 11.37 5.61 36.46
C ASP A 232 10.53 6.20 35.34
N ARG A 233 11.19 6.75 34.33
CA ARG A 233 10.54 7.34 33.16
C ARG A 233 10.13 6.27 32.15
N LEU A 234 9.01 6.50 31.49
CA LEU A 234 8.51 5.66 30.41
C LEU A 234 9.26 5.94 29.10
N HIS A 235 9.99 4.95 28.61
CA HIS A 235 10.70 5.02 27.34
C HIS A 235 9.81 4.51 26.21
N ILE A 236 9.48 5.36 25.24
CA ILE A 236 8.61 5.02 24.12
C ILE A 236 9.47 4.90 22.87
N PHE A 237 9.44 3.74 22.22
CA PHE A 237 10.16 3.51 20.98
C PHE A 237 9.39 4.07 19.79
N GLN A 238 10.10 4.71 18.85
CA GLN A 238 9.50 5.36 17.69
C GLN A 238 8.97 4.35 16.69
N LEU A 239 9.78 3.33 16.37
CA LEU A 239 9.43 2.35 15.35
C LEU A 239 8.50 1.27 15.91
N ARG A 240 7.40 1.04 15.18
CA ARG A 240 6.63 -0.18 15.32
C ARG A 240 7.47 -1.36 14.83
N ARG A 241 7.58 -2.41 15.65
CA ARG A 241 8.30 -3.64 15.32
C ARG A 241 7.36 -4.73 14.83
N TYR A 242 7.94 -5.84 14.36
CA TYR A 242 7.18 -6.97 13.84
C TYR A 242 7.51 -8.24 14.63
N MET A 243 6.50 -8.91 15.16
CA MET A 243 6.68 -10.07 16.04
C MET A 243 7.47 -11.18 15.37
N ASP A 244 7.14 -11.49 14.12
CA ASP A 244 7.75 -12.56 13.33
C ASP A 244 9.24 -12.28 13.01
N GLU A 245 9.59 -11.03 12.69
CA GLU A 245 10.96 -10.56 12.48
C GLU A 245 11.82 -10.63 13.77
N GLU A 246 11.19 -10.43 14.94
CA GLU A 246 11.90 -10.34 16.22
C GLU A 246 12.09 -11.68 16.94
N CYS A 247 11.19 -12.65 16.79
CA CYS A 247 11.28 -13.91 17.54
C CYS A 247 11.95 -15.08 16.81
N LEU A 248 11.97 -15.04 15.47
CA LEU A 248 12.40 -16.17 14.61
C LEU A 248 11.72 -17.51 14.97
N LEU A 249 10.55 -17.50 15.58
CA LEU A 249 9.77 -18.70 15.88
C LEU A 249 9.00 -19.17 14.65
N ASP A 250 8.82 -20.48 14.55
CA ASP A 250 8.06 -21.16 13.49
C ASP A 250 8.46 -20.76 12.05
N TYR A 251 9.75 -20.51 11.85
CA TYR A 251 10.30 -20.11 10.55
C TYR A 251 10.06 -21.16 9.45
N ASP A 252 9.94 -22.44 9.81
CA ASP A 252 9.64 -23.54 8.87
C ASP A 252 8.23 -23.40 8.28
N ALA A 253 7.26 -22.87 9.05
CA ALA A 253 5.91 -22.57 8.59
C ALA A 253 5.76 -21.14 8.05
N GLY A 254 6.87 -20.42 7.83
CA GLY A 254 6.86 -19.04 7.33
C GLY A 254 6.67 -17.98 8.43
N GLY A 255 7.07 -18.27 9.66
CA GLY A 255 7.05 -17.36 10.80
C GLY A 255 5.70 -17.31 11.53
N ILE A 256 5.72 -16.68 12.72
CA ILE A 256 4.53 -16.48 13.56
C ILE A 256 3.41 -15.76 12.79
N ASP A 257 2.17 -16.15 13.08
CA ASP A 257 0.96 -15.43 12.73
C ASP A 257 0.10 -15.20 13.98
N ILE A 258 -1.10 -14.62 13.80
CA ILE A 258 -2.00 -14.29 14.91
C ILE A 258 -2.28 -15.49 15.84
N GLN A 259 -2.27 -16.72 15.31
CA GLN A 259 -2.54 -17.92 16.10
C GLN A 259 -1.38 -18.26 17.04
N GLY A 260 -0.16 -17.82 16.72
CA GLY A 260 1.05 -18.05 17.49
C GLY A 260 1.37 -16.97 18.54
N ILE A 261 0.47 -16.01 18.82
CA ILE A 261 0.82 -14.91 19.74
C ILE A 261 1.14 -15.41 21.15
N GLU A 262 0.44 -16.42 21.67
CA GLU A 262 0.75 -16.95 23.00
C GLU A 262 2.18 -17.53 23.07
N ALA A 263 2.66 -18.13 21.97
CA ALA A 263 4.04 -18.60 21.88
C ALA A 263 5.04 -17.44 21.84
N PHE A 264 4.67 -16.32 21.20
CA PHE A 264 5.45 -15.08 21.23
C PHE A 264 5.51 -14.49 22.65
N ASP A 265 4.38 -14.45 23.35
CA ASP A 265 4.26 -13.94 24.72
C ASP A 265 5.20 -14.72 25.65
N VAL A 266 5.16 -16.06 25.60
CA VAL A 266 6.08 -16.94 26.34
C VAL A 266 7.54 -16.69 25.95
N TRP A 267 7.83 -16.50 24.66
CA TRP A 267 9.18 -16.22 24.20
C TRP A 267 9.71 -14.88 24.70
N LEU A 268 8.86 -13.86 24.77
CA LEU A 268 9.21 -12.52 25.25
C LEU A 268 9.49 -12.51 26.75
N THR A 269 8.93 -13.43 27.55
CA THR A 269 9.21 -13.50 29.00
C THR A 269 10.67 -13.85 29.33
N LYS A 270 11.42 -14.44 28.38
CA LYS A 270 12.82 -14.82 28.62
C LYS A 270 13.70 -13.57 28.72
N PRO A 271 14.55 -13.42 29.76
CA PRO A 271 15.34 -12.20 29.97
C PRO A 271 16.17 -11.77 28.75
N GLU A 272 16.81 -12.71 28.04
CA GLU A 272 17.59 -12.42 26.83
C GLU A 272 16.75 -11.75 25.73
N ASN A 273 15.50 -12.17 25.56
CA ASN A 273 14.59 -11.63 24.55
C ASN A 273 13.93 -10.34 25.02
N ARG A 274 13.45 -10.35 26.27
CA ARG A 274 12.85 -9.19 26.92
C ARG A 274 13.79 -7.99 26.90
N ASP A 275 15.01 -8.16 27.38
CA ASP A 275 15.95 -7.05 27.52
C ASP A 275 16.49 -6.58 26.16
N ARG A 276 16.40 -7.42 25.12
CA ARG A 276 16.71 -7.02 23.74
C ARG A 276 15.59 -6.18 23.11
N VAL A 277 14.34 -6.56 23.32
CA VAL A 277 13.17 -5.93 22.70
C VAL A 277 12.68 -4.72 23.50
N LEU A 278 12.66 -4.85 24.83
CA LEU A 278 12.20 -3.90 25.84
C LEU A 278 13.34 -3.63 26.85
N PRO A 279 14.41 -2.90 26.46
CA PRO A 279 15.65 -2.81 27.24
C PRO A 279 15.55 -2.00 28.53
N HIS A 280 14.62 -1.05 28.62
CA HIS A 280 14.49 -0.19 29.80
C HIS A 280 13.47 -0.77 30.80
N PRO A 281 13.68 -0.59 32.12
CA PRO A 281 12.75 -1.08 33.14
C PRO A 281 11.30 -0.62 32.93
N ARG A 282 11.10 0.61 32.44
CA ARG A 282 9.79 1.11 32.04
C ARG A 282 9.83 1.54 30.57
N CYS A 283 9.29 0.71 29.69
CA CYS A 283 9.24 1.03 28.27
C CYS A 283 8.02 0.46 27.55
N MET A 284 7.78 0.98 26.36
CA MET A 284 6.65 0.66 25.53
C MET A 284 7.06 0.55 24.06
N VAL A 285 6.62 -0.52 23.41
CA VAL A 285 6.89 -0.80 21.99
C VAL A 285 5.60 -1.26 21.32
N ALA A 286 5.22 -0.63 20.20
CA ALA A 286 4.16 -1.18 19.36
C ALA A 286 4.71 -2.31 18.49
N MET A 287 4.00 -3.43 18.43
CA MET A 287 4.36 -4.58 17.61
C MET A 287 3.18 -5.04 16.78
N ARG A 288 3.39 -5.13 15.48
CA ARG A 288 2.46 -5.78 14.56
C ARG A 288 2.84 -7.24 14.42
N VAL A 289 1.86 -8.11 14.21
CA VAL A 289 2.15 -9.55 14.08
C VAL A 289 3.09 -9.80 12.90
N ARG A 290 2.80 -9.21 11.73
CA ARG A 290 3.59 -9.39 10.51
C ARG A 290 3.67 -8.14 9.64
N ARG A 291 4.82 -7.95 8.99
CA ARG A 291 5.00 -6.93 7.93
C ARG A 291 4.40 -7.38 6.60
N ARG A 292 4.70 -8.62 6.20
CA ARG A 292 4.31 -9.21 4.91
C ARG A 292 3.23 -10.26 5.10
N MET A 293 2.36 -10.38 4.10
CA MET A 293 1.33 -11.41 4.07
C MET A 293 1.98 -12.80 4.06
N LYS A 294 1.51 -13.69 4.94
CA LYS A 294 1.90 -15.10 4.95
C LYS A 294 1.27 -15.79 3.74
N GLU A 295 2.06 -16.47 2.94
CA GLU A 295 1.52 -17.39 1.94
C GLU A 295 0.86 -18.57 2.67
N ARG A 296 -0.44 -18.77 2.44
CA ARG A 296 -1.22 -19.87 3.02
C ARG A 296 -1.86 -20.66 1.89
N ASP A 297 -1.64 -21.98 1.89
CA ASP A 297 -2.25 -22.85 0.90
C ASP A 297 -3.72 -23.10 1.25
N TRP A 298 -4.64 -22.74 0.37
CA TRP A 298 -6.09 -22.83 0.58
C TRP A 298 -6.70 -24.19 0.19
N GLU A 299 -5.87 -25.15 -0.24
CA GLU A 299 -6.23 -26.56 -0.47
C GLU A 299 -7.47 -26.80 -1.37
N GLY A 300 -7.85 -25.82 -2.20
CA GLY A 300 -9.05 -25.93 -3.03
C GLY A 300 -10.38 -25.66 -2.33
N SER A 301 -10.39 -25.22 -1.07
CA SER A 301 -11.61 -24.97 -0.29
C SER A 301 -11.94 -23.48 -0.13
N LEU A 302 -13.13 -23.06 -0.57
CA LEU A 302 -13.63 -21.69 -0.38
C LEU A 302 -13.74 -21.30 1.11
N ARG A 303 -14.05 -22.26 1.98
CA ARG A 303 -14.06 -22.03 3.44
C ARG A 303 -12.66 -21.70 3.94
N GLN A 304 -11.64 -22.43 3.49
CA GLN A 304 -10.25 -22.14 3.87
C GLN A 304 -9.79 -20.81 3.32
N LEU A 305 -10.17 -20.47 2.08
CA LEU A 305 -9.89 -19.15 1.51
C LEU A 305 -10.50 -18.03 2.37
N GLY A 306 -11.76 -18.17 2.79
CA GLY A 306 -12.41 -17.21 3.70
C GLY A 306 -11.69 -17.07 5.05
N ILE A 307 -11.28 -18.20 5.64
CA ILE A 307 -10.47 -18.21 6.87
C ILE A 307 -9.12 -17.52 6.66
N HIS A 308 -8.45 -17.73 5.52
CA HIS A 308 -7.17 -17.10 5.21
C HIS A 308 -7.27 -15.60 4.98
N ILE A 309 -8.35 -15.13 4.36
CA ILE A 309 -8.64 -13.70 4.22
C ILE A 309 -8.75 -13.06 5.60
N GLU A 310 -9.48 -13.70 6.51
CA GLU A 310 -9.64 -13.20 7.88
C GLU A 310 -8.33 -13.27 8.69
N LEU A 311 -7.59 -14.38 8.61
CA LEU A 311 -6.26 -14.48 9.25
C LEU A 311 -5.29 -13.43 8.71
N ALA A 312 -5.29 -13.17 7.41
CA ALA A 312 -4.46 -12.12 6.80
C ALA A 312 -4.86 -10.71 7.25
N ARG A 313 -6.13 -10.50 7.60
CA ARG A 313 -6.61 -9.26 8.25
C ARG A 313 -6.12 -9.18 9.69
N LEU A 314 -6.20 -10.26 10.45
CA LEU A 314 -5.76 -10.32 11.85
C LEU A 314 -4.23 -10.22 12.00
N ASP A 315 -3.45 -10.73 11.03
CA ASP A 315 -1.98 -10.56 11.00
C ASP A 315 -1.53 -9.09 10.91
N LYS A 316 -2.46 -8.19 10.55
CA LYS A 316 -2.22 -6.75 10.46
C LYS A 316 -2.50 -6.03 11.78
N LEU A 317 -3.04 -6.71 12.79
CA LEU A 317 -3.29 -6.11 14.09
C LEU A 317 -1.99 -5.70 14.76
N THR A 318 -2.03 -4.54 15.41
CA THR A 318 -0.92 -3.98 16.15
C THR A 318 -1.24 -3.99 17.64
N PHE A 319 -0.30 -4.48 18.44
CA PHE A 319 -0.42 -4.56 19.89
C PHE A 319 0.62 -3.67 20.55
N LEU A 320 0.29 -3.14 21.72
CA LEU A 320 1.17 -2.35 22.53
C LEU A 320 1.77 -3.21 23.64
N PHE A 321 3.08 -3.43 23.62
CA PHE A 321 3.79 -4.14 24.68
C PHE A 321 4.36 -3.16 25.67
N VAL A 322 3.98 -3.32 26.94
CA VAL A 322 4.39 -2.44 28.04
C VAL A 322 5.19 -3.26 29.05
N ARG A 323 6.41 -2.80 29.35
CA ARG A 323 7.26 -3.30 30.44
C ARG A 323 7.21 -2.34 31.61
N ASN A 324 7.01 -2.88 32.81
CA ASN A 324 7.09 -2.13 34.07
C ASN A 324 7.83 -2.97 35.12
N GLY A 325 9.15 -2.83 35.12
CA GLY A 325 10.09 -3.65 35.86
C GLY A 325 10.20 -5.03 35.20
N GLU A 326 9.79 -6.06 35.93
CA GLU A 326 9.70 -7.43 35.45
C GLU A 326 8.29 -7.77 34.94
N ASN A 327 7.31 -6.90 35.16
CA ASN A 327 5.96 -7.07 34.64
C ASN A 327 5.89 -6.76 33.14
N LEU A 328 5.20 -7.63 32.40
CA LEU A 328 4.96 -7.47 30.97
C LEU A 328 3.48 -7.53 30.67
N TYR A 329 3.00 -6.58 29.88
CA TYR A 329 1.61 -6.48 29.44
C TYR A 329 1.55 -6.37 27.92
N ARG A 330 0.56 -7.03 27.34
CA ARG A 330 0.14 -6.84 25.95
C ARG A 330 -1.23 -6.20 25.95
N ILE A 331 -1.32 -5.05 25.31
CA ILE A 331 -2.55 -4.25 25.24
C ILE A 331 -2.99 -4.22 23.78
N ASN A 332 -4.20 -4.70 23.54
CA ASN A 332 -4.88 -4.56 22.27
C ASN A 332 -5.73 -3.29 22.28
N THR A 333 -5.61 -2.49 21.22
CA THR A 333 -6.34 -1.23 21.04
C THR A 333 -7.01 -1.23 19.68
N GLU A 334 -8.08 -0.45 19.52
CA GLU A 334 -8.75 -0.29 18.22
C GLU A 334 -7.90 0.49 17.21
N ILE A 335 -6.87 1.21 17.67
CA ILE A 335 -5.93 1.95 16.81
C ILE A 335 -4.94 1.01 16.14
N ASP A 336 -4.80 1.10 14.82
CA ASP A 336 -3.63 0.57 14.11
C ASP A 336 -2.50 1.60 14.18
N PHE A 337 -1.45 1.30 14.94
CA PHE A 337 -0.32 2.23 15.06
C PHE A 337 0.45 2.31 13.74
N PRO A 338 0.80 3.52 13.28
CA PRO A 338 1.68 3.72 12.12
C PRO A 338 3.08 3.15 12.36
N GLU A 339 3.92 3.14 11.31
CA GLU A 339 5.32 2.69 11.43
C GLU A 339 6.12 3.57 12.41
N HIS A 340 5.88 4.88 12.40
CA HIS A 340 6.39 5.82 13.40
C HIS A 340 5.29 6.22 14.37
N ILE A 341 5.39 5.81 15.63
CA ILE A 341 4.44 6.11 16.71
C ILE A 341 4.43 7.61 17.05
N PHE A 342 5.53 8.32 16.78
CA PHE A 342 5.64 9.76 16.93
C PHE A 342 6.57 10.34 15.85
N PRO A 343 6.40 11.62 15.47
CA PRO A 343 7.11 12.22 14.35
C PRO A 343 8.61 12.25 14.58
N ASP A 344 9.37 12.13 13.50
CA ASP A 344 10.80 12.36 13.53
C ASP A 344 11.12 13.84 13.75
N SER A 345 12.32 14.13 14.25
CA SER A 345 12.80 15.49 14.49
C SER A 345 12.85 16.36 13.22
N GLY A 346 12.89 15.74 12.04
CA GLY A 346 12.80 16.41 10.73
C GLY A 346 11.43 16.31 10.05
N ASP A 347 10.45 15.63 10.65
CA ASP A 347 9.07 15.65 10.14
C ASP A 347 8.43 17.02 10.43
N PHE A 348 7.35 17.34 9.72
CA PHE A 348 6.58 18.62 9.64
C PHE A 348 6.37 19.42 10.94
N MET A 349 6.65 18.84 12.10
CA MET A 349 6.45 19.38 13.44
C MET A 349 7.68 20.11 14.00
N GLY A 350 8.80 20.18 13.27
CA GLY A 350 10.03 20.89 13.68
C GLY A 350 9.94 22.43 13.65
N GLY A 351 8.80 23.00 13.27
CA GLY A 351 8.58 24.44 13.18
C GLY A 351 9.23 25.11 11.96
N GLU A 352 9.83 24.34 11.05
CA GLU A 352 10.32 24.85 9.78
C GLU A 352 9.15 25.19 8.84
N PRO A 353 9.25 26.27 8.05
CA PRO A 353 8.25 26.57 7.03
C PRO A 353 8.21 25.46 5.97
N LEU A 354 6.99 25.16 5.50
CA LEU A 354 6.72 24.05 4.60
C LEU A 354 6.32 24.54 3.21
N MET A 355 6.72 23.76 2.21
CA MET A 355 6.17 23.81 0.85
C MET A 355 5.28 22.58 0.65
N PHE A 356 4.23 22.72 -0.14
CA PHE A 356 3.36 21.61 -0.49
C PHE A 356 3.07 21.58 -1.99
N ARG A 357 2.79 20.38 -2.50
CA ARG A 357 2.36 20.17 -3.87
C ARG A 357 0.87 19.83 -3.89
N ALA A 358 0.10 20.58 -4.65
CA ALA A 358 -1.29 20.27 -4.95
C ALA A 358 -1.41 19.45 -6.23
N LEU A 359 -2.35 18.49 -6.26
CA LEU A 359 -2.71 17.74 -7.46
C LEU A 359 -4.23 17.73 -7.59
N GLY A 360 -4.77 18.59 -8.45
CA GLY A 360 -6.22 18.80 -8.53
C GLY A 360 -6.76 19.35 -7.21
N ASP A 361 -7.77 18.69 -6.63
CA ASP A 361 -8.45 19.14 -5.41
C ASP A 361 -7.82 18.65 -4.09
N HIS A 362 -6.59 18.11 -4.10
CA HIS A 362 -5.96 17.63 -2.87
C HIS A 362 -4.46 17.93 -2.79
N VAL A 363 -3.95 17.98 -1.56
CA VAL A 363 -2.53 18.11 -1.27
C VAL A 363 -1.86 16.74 -1.31
N ASP A 364 -0.93 16.58 -2.23
CA ASP A 364 -0.25 15.33 -2.50
C ASP A 364 0.96 15.15 -1.58
N HIS A 365 1.88 16.11 -1.58
CA HIS A 365 3.17 15.99 -0.88
C HIS A 365 3.59 17.27 -0.15
N PHE A 366 4.38 17.13 0.90
CA PHE A 366 4.96 18.23 1.67
C PHE A 366 6.47 18.06 1.77
N ILE A 367 7.20 19.16 1.72
CA ILE A 367 8.65 19.24 1.96
C ILE A 367 8.96 20.49 2.77
N THR A 368 10.11 20.53 3.45
CA THR A 368 10.57 21.76 4.10
C THR A 368 11.04 22.76 3.05
N VAL A 369 10.96 24.06 3.34
CA VAL A 369 11.50 25.11 2.45
C VAL A 369 12.98 24.86 2.17
N ARG A 370 13.76 24.41 3.17
CA ARG A 370 15.17 24.06 3.00
C ARG A 370 15.38 22.93 1.99
N ALA A 371 14.54 21.88 2.05
CA ALA A 371 14.60 20.79 1.09
C ALA A 371 14.25 21.28 -0.32
N TYR A 372 13.23 22.13 -0.44
CA TYR A 372 12.85 22.77 -1.71
C TYR A 372 14.00 23.61 -2.29
N GLU A 373 14.60 24.50 -1.50
CA GLU A 373 15.74 25.32 -1.90
C GLU A 373 16.94 24.46 -2.36
N SER A 374 17.20 23.34 -1.67
CA SER A 374 18.24 22.39 -2.09
C SER A 374 17.93 21.77 -3.45
N MET A 375 16.67 21.41 -3.72
CA MET A 375 16.26 20.86 -5.02
C MET A 375 16.33 21.90 -6.14
N VAL A 376 15.97 23.17 -5.85
CA VAL A 376 16.12 24.29 -6.79
C VAL A 376 17.60 24.50 -7.13
N ALA A 377 18.47 24.54 -6.13
CA ALA A 377 19.92 24.69 -6.34
C ALA A 377 20.51 23.52 -7.16
N GLU A 378 20.04 22.29 -6.96
CA GLU A 378 20.41 21.14 -7.78
C GLU A 378 19.97 21.29 -9.25
N ASN A 379 18.73 21.74 -9.48
CA ASN A 379 18.21 22.01 -10.81
C ASN A 379 18.98 23.15 -11.51
N ASP A 380 19.29 24.24 -10.81
CA ASP A 380 20.08 25.36 -11.33
C ASP A 380 21.50 24.92 -11.67
N ALA A 381 22.13 24.12 -10.81
CA ALA A 381 23.46 23.56 -11.08
C ALA A 381 23.44 22.60 -12.27
N PHE A 382 22.34 21.87 -12.48
CA PHE A 382 22.15 21.01 -13.65
C PHE A 382 21.96 21.84 -14.93
N GLU A 383 21.10 22.85 -14.91
CA GLU A 383 20.87 23.73 -16.06
C GLU A 383 22.15 24.51 -16.42
N ALA A 384 22.91 24.98 -15.43
CA ALA A 384 24.21 25.61 -15.67
C ALA A 384 25.20 24.67 -16.38
N LYS A 385 25.26 23.39 -16.01
CA LYS A 385 26.08 22.38 -16.72
C LYS A 385 25.59 22.13 -18.14
N ARG A 386 24.27 22.08 -18.33
CA ARG A 386 23.65 21.93 -19.65
C ARG A 386 24.01 23.11 -20.54
N GLN A 387 23.87 24.34 -20.06
CA GLN A 387 24.21 25.55 -20.79
C GLN A 387 25.71 25.64 -21.11
N ALA A 388 26.58 25.29 -20.15
CA ALA A 388 28.02 25.21 -20.38
C ALA A 388 28.38 24.20 -21.49
N TRP A 389 27.77 23.01 -21.49
CA TRP A 389 28.00 22.03 -22.56
C TRP A 389 27.51 22.53 -23.93
N ILE A 390 26.36 23.20 -23.98
CA ILE A 390 25.81 23.79 -25.22
C ILE A 390 26.75 24.88 -25.75
N ALA A 391 27.32 25.70 -24.86
CA ALA A 391 28.29 26.73 -25.24
C ALA A 391 29.61 26.13 -25.75
N ASP A 392 30.09 25.07 -25.10
CA ASP A 392 31.33 24.36 -25.49
C ASP A 392 31.17 23.48 -26.74
N ASN A 393 29.94 23.11 -27.10
CA ASN A 393 29.63 22.23 -28.23
C ASN A 393 28.54 22.83 -29.13
N PRO A 394 28.80 23.92 -29.86
CA PRO A 394 27.83 24.47 -30.80
C PRO A 394 27.40 23.41 -31.85
N ILE A 395 26.11 23.37 -32.20
CA ILE A 395 25.54 22.37 -33.13
C ILE A 395 26.33 22.28 -34.45
N ALA A 396 26.75 23.42 -34.99
CA ALA A 396 27.50 23.48 -36.24
C ALA A 396 28.89 22.80 -36.13
N GLU A 397 29.60 23.03 -35.03
CA GLU A 397 30.93 22.46 -34.80
C GLU A 397 30.85 20.97 -34.46
N TRP A 398 29.87 20.58 -33.64
CA TRP A 398 29.63 19.19 -33.29
C TRP A 398 29.19 18.35 -34.50
N SER A 399 28.30 18.89 -35.36
CA SER A 399 27.83 18.18 -36.55
C SER A 399 28.92 18.03 -37.61
N ALA A 400 29.82 19.01 -37.74
CA ALA A 400 31.01 18.93 -38.59
C ALA A 400 32.02 17.90 -38.07
N ALA A 401 32.15 17.75 -36.74
CA ALA A 401 33.01 16.76 -36.10
C ALA A 401 32.43 15.32 -36.11
N ASN A 402 31.13 15.13 -36.37
CA ASN A 402 30.45 13.84 -36.39
C ASN A 402 29.76 13.52 -37.75
N PRO A 403 30.48 13.60 -38.89
CA PRO A 403 29.88 13.50 -40.23
C PRO A 403 29.26 12.12 -40.52
N GLU A 404 29.76 11.06 -39.87
CA GLU A 404 29.24 9.69 -39.96
C GLU A 404 27.82 9.54 -39.39
N LYS A 405 27.41 10.41 -38.46
CA LYS A 405 26.09 10.41 -37.82
C LYS A 405 25.14 11.43 -38.45
N THR A 406 25.68 12.54 -38.96
CA THR A 406 24.90 13.69 -39.46
C THR A 406 24.76 13.74 -40.98
N GLY A 407 25.59 12.99 -41.72
CA GLY A 407 25.58 12.96 -43.19
C GLY A 407 24.23 12.54 -43.79
N GLY A 408 23.64 13.42 -44.61
CA GLY A 408 22.36 13.19 -45.29
C GLY A 408 21.12 13.25 -44.38
N GLN A 409 21.27 13.65 -43.12
CA GLN A 409 20.14 13.81 -42.18
C GLN A 409 19.49 15.20 -42.32
N SER A 410 18.20 15.29 -41.99
CA SER A 410 17.51 16.58 -41.93
C SER A 410 18.02 17.44 -40.76
N PRO A 411 17.92 18.78 -40.82
CA PRO A 411 18.36 19.67 -39.74
C PRO A 411 17.80 19.30 -38.36
N GLY A 412 16.51 18.98 -38.27
CA GLY A 412 15.89 18.55 -37.01
C GLY A 412 16.41 17.19 -36.49
N ARG A 413 16.93 16.32 -37.37
CA ARG A 413 17.55 15.05 -36.95
C ARG A 413 19.00 15.24 -36.51
N VAL A 414 19.71 16.22 -37.06
CA VAL A 414 21.04 16.64 -36.59
C VAL A 414 20.95 17.27 -35.21
N GLU A 415 19.98 18.16 -35.00
CA GLU A 415 19.66 18.76 -33.70
C GLU A 415 19.31 17.68 -32.67
N TRP A 416 18.46 16.73 -33.05
CA TRP A 416 18.13 15.59 -32.18
C TRP A 416 19.36 14.75 -31.79
N LEU A 417 20.25 14.44 -32.74
CA LEU A 417 21.48 13.68 -32.46
C LEU A 417 22.46 14.45 -31.57
N TRP A 418 22.51 15.78 -31.73
CA TRP A 418 23.30 16.67 -30.89
C TRP A 418 22.77 16.70 -29.46
N GLU A 419 21.44 16.80 -29.27
CA GLU A 419 20.83 16.71 -27.95
C GLU A 419 21.08 15.35 -27.26
N GLN A 420 21.14 14.26 -28.04
CA GLN A 420 21.49 12.92 -27.54
C GLN A 420 22.96 12.81 -27.09
N ALA A 421 23.84 13.63 -27.65
CA ALA A 421 25.25 13.67 -27.26
C ALA A 421 25.51 14.49 -25.99
N ASN A 422 24.54 15.31 -25.57
CA ASN A 422 24.61 16.09 -24.35
C ASN A 422 24.51 15.15 -23.12
N PRO A 423 25.55 15.07 -22.26
CA PRO A 423 25.49 14.28 -21.01
C PRO A 423 24.42 14.78 -20.03
N CYS A 424 23.87 15.98 -20.26
CA CYS A 424 22.78 16.61 -19.53
C CYS A 424 21.51 16.78 -20.40
N GLY A 425 21.38 16.04 -21.52
CA GLY A 425 20.25 16.09 -22.45
C GLY A 425 18.99 15.37 -21.96
N SER A 426 17.83 15.68 -22.57
CA SER A 426 16.50 15.40 -22.00
C SER A 426 15.98 13.95 -22.12
N ARG A 427 16.66 13.05 -22.83
CA ARG A 427 16.05 11.76 -23.24
C ARG A 427 16.57 10.50 -22.59
N PHE A 428 17.71 10.55 -21.92
CA PHE A 428 18.08 9.44 -21.03
C PHE A 428 17.53 9.77 -19.65
N TRP A 429 16.84 8.79 -19.08
CA TRP A 429 16.33 8.75 -17.71
C TRP A 429 17.43 9.12 -16.70
N HIS A 430 17.75 10.41 -16.60
CA HIS A 430 18.68 10.94 -15.63
C HIS A 430 17.87 11.33 -14.39
N PRO A 431 18.15 10.70 -13.24
CA PRO A 431 17.37 10.88 -12.02
C PRO A 431 17.72 12.21 -11.30
N ARG A 432 17.84 13.34 -12.01
CA ARG A 432 18.46 14.56 -11.43
C ARG A 432 17.80 15.90 -11.73
N ARG A 433 16.77 15.97 -12.58
CA ARG A 433 15.95 17.18 -12.66
C ARG A 433 14.66 16.93 -11.90
N HIS A 434 14.43 17.70 -10.85
CA HIS A 434 13.15 17.72 -10.15
C HIS A 434 12.16 18.45 -11.06
N SER A 435 11.44 17.70 -11.91
CA SER A 435 10.52 18.26 -12.91
C SER A 435 9.29 18.94 -12.32
N ASP A 436 9.00 18.65 -11.05
CA ASP A 436 7.74 19.00 -10.42
C ASP A 436 7.88 20.20 -9.46
N LEU A 437 9.04 20.87 -9.44
CA LEU A 437 9.30 22.01 -8.53
C LEU A 437 8.33 23.18 -8.74
N ASP A 438 7.89 23.39 -9.98
CA ASP A 438 6.93 24.46 -10.33
C ASP A 438 5.53 24.19 -9.73
N ASN A 439 5.26 22.97 -9.27
CA ASN A 439 4.00 22.59 -8.65
C ASN A 439 4.01 22.73 -7.12
N TYR A 440 5.11 23.21 -6.53
CA TYR A 440 5.18 23.44 -5.08
C TYR A 440 4.86 24.89 -4.74
N GLU A 441 3.97 25.06 -3.77
CA GLU A 441 3.59 26.35 -3.21
C GLU A 441 3.99 26.42 -1.72
N ALA A 442 4.28 27.62 -1.24
CA ALA A 442 4.53 27.84 0.18
C ALA A 442 3.24 27.68 0.98
N LEU A 443 3.31 27.01 2.12
CA LEU A 443 2.19 26.91 3.06
C LEU A 443 1.95 28.28 3.70
N THR A 444 1.14 29.09 3.02
CA THR A 444 0.72 30.41 3.45
C THR A 444 -0.80 30.47 3.47
N PRO A 445 -1.41 31.25 4.37
CA PRO A 445 -2.86 31.42 4.39
C PRO A 445 -3.40 31.82 3.02
N ASP A 446 -2.66 32.61 2.23
CA ASP A 446 -3.11 33.11 0.93
C ASP A 446 -3.24 32.04 -0.18
N SER A 447 -2.84 30.78 0.07
CA SER A 447 -3.02 29.71 -0.93
C SER A 447 -4.45 29.16 -0.94
N ILE A 448 -4.95 28.85 -2.14
CA ILE A 448 -6.26 28.20 -2.39
C ILE A 448 -6.36 26.84 -1.66
N HIS A 449 -5.23 26.13 -1.50
CA HIS A 449 -5.19 24.80 -0.90
C HIS A 449 -4.78 24.80 0.58
N TYR A 450 -4.70 25.97 1.21
CA TYR A 450 -4.27 26.12 2.59
C TYR A 450 -5.11 25.25 3.56
N ASP A 451 -6.43 25.24 3.42
CA ASP A 451 -7.30 24.47 4.32
C ASP A 451 -7.08 22.97 4.21
N ASP A 452 -6.82 22.45 3.00
CA ASP A 452 -6.54 21.02 2.79
C ASP A 452 -5.16 20.64 3.35
N ALA A 453 -4.18 21.53 3.16
CA ALA A 453 -2.85 21.35 3.73
C ALA A 453 -2.93 21.30 5.26
N MET A 454 -3.63 22.25 5.88
CA MET A 454 -3.86 22.27 7.32
C MET A 454 -4.66 21.06 7.79
N ARG A 455 -5.71 20.64 7.07
CA ARG A 455 -6.49 19.45 7.41
C ARG A 455 -5.61 18.19 7.42
N LYS A 456 -4.66 18.06 6.49
CA LYS A 456 -3.72 16.94 6.43
C LYS A 456 -2.71 16.98 7.56
N ILE A 457 -2.18 18.16 7.91
CA ILE A 457 -1.30 18.36 9.08
C ILE A 457 -2.04 18.02 10.38
N ASP A 458 -3.25 18.55 10.54
CA ASP A 458 -4.12 18.30 11.70
C ASP A 458 -4.48 16.82 11.83
N ALA A 459 -4.74 16.13 10.71
CA ALA A 459 -5.01 14.69 10.71
C ALA A 459 -3.81 13.90 11.24
N GLN A 460 -2.59 14.22 10.79
CA GLN A 460 -1.37 13.60 11.31
C GLN A 460 -1.16 13.92 12.79
N GLN A 461 -1.38 15.18 13.21
CA GLN A 461 -1.27 15.57 14.61
C GLN A 461 -2.30 14.85 15.49
N LYS A 462 -3.53 14.65 14.99
CA LYS A 462 -4.58 13.88 15.67
C LYS A 462 -4.16 12.43 15.88
N GLU A 463 -3.53 11.78 14.89
CA GLU A 463 -3.01 10.42 15.04
C GLU A 463 -2.00 10.32 16.20
N PHE A 464 -1.05 11.25 16.29
CA PHE A 464 -0.08 11.28 17.37
C PHE A 464 -0.71 11.62 18.73
N ASN A 465 -1.68 12.55 18.76
CA ASN A 465 -2.40 12.91 19.97
C ASN A 465 -3.23 11.74 20.52
N ARG A 466 -3.82 10.91 19.65
CA ARG A 466 -4.55 9.69 20.08
C ARG A 466 -3.63 8.72 20.82
N ILE A 467 -2.37 8.61 20.40
CA ILE A 467 -1.37 7.76 21.09
C ILE A 467 -1.04 8.34 22.47
N ALA A 468 -0.83 9.66 22.57
CA ALA A 468 -0.63 10.33 23.85
C ALA A 468 -1.83 10.12 24.80
N LEU A 469 -3.05 10.11 24.25
CA LEU A 469 -4.28 9.89 25.02
C LEU A 469 -4.38 8.47 25.57
N ILE A 470 -3.97 7.45 24.80
CA ILE A 470 -3.87 6.07 25.31
C ILE A 470 -2.86 6.02 26.46
N ILE A 471 -1.68 6.62 26.29
CA ILE A 471 -0.64 6.59 27.33
C ILE A 471 -1.11 7.29 28.61
N GLN A 472 -1.72 8.48 28.49
CA GLN A 472 -2.31 9.18 29.63
C GLN A 472 -3.34 8.30 30.32
N GLY A 473 -4.21 7.68 29.52
CA GLY A 473 -5.18 6.73 30.01
C GLY A 473 -4.56 5.57 30.80
N LEU A 474 -3.51 4.94 30.26
CA LEU A 474 -2.79 3.85 30.92
C LEU A 474 -2.14 4.28 32.23
N LEU A 475 -1.60 5.51 32.30
CA LEU A 475 -1.09 6.08 33.54
C LEU A 475 -2.22 6.26 34.58
N ASP A 476 -3.35 6.82 34.17
CA ASP A 476 -4.40 7.20 35.13
C ASP A 476 -5.21 6.01 35.65
N ARG A 477 -5.52 5.00 34.80
CA ARG A 477 -6.43 3.90 35.17
C ARG A 477 -5.75 2.53 35.32
N SER A 478 -4.63 2.27 34.64
CA SER A 478 -4.11 0.92 34.48
C SER A 478 -3.03 0.60 35.50
N THR A 479 -3.10 -0.61 36.06
CA THR A 479 -2.03 -1.14 36.92
C THR A 479 -0.75 -1.41 36.13
N ALA A 480 -0.81 -1.44 34.79
CA ALA A 480 0.32 -1.77 33.93
C ALA A 480 1.52 -0.81 34.11
N LEU A 481 1.27 0.46 34.43
CA LEU A 481 2.31 1.49 34.62
C LEU A 481 2.50 1.92 36.07
N HIS A 482 1.67 1.45 37.00
CA HIS A 482 1.78 1.81 38.42
C HIS A 482 2.99 1.11 39.07
N PRO A 483 3.71 1.77 40.00
CA PRO A 483 3.43 3.11 40.53
C PRO A 483 4.22 4.22 39.80
N HIS A 484 3.63 5.41 39.63
CA HIS A 484 4.29 6.59 39.04
C HIS A 484 3.77 7.90 39.67
N PRO A 485 4.48 9.04 39.52
CA PRO A 485 3.96 10.33 39.92
C PRO A 485 2.72 10.74 39.13
N PRO A 486 1.79 11.53 39.71
CA PRO A 486 0.68 12.10 38.95
C PRO A 486 1.24 13.03 37.88
N VAL A 487 0.86 12.79 36.63
CA VAL A 487 1.42 13.47 35.46
C VAL A 487 0.29 13.81 34.50
N ASN A 488 0.37 15.00 33.89
CA ASN A 488 -0.49 15.41 32.81
C ASN A 488 0.34 15.58 31.53
N LEU A 489 0.20 14.64 30.60
CA LEU A 489 0.90 14.62 29.32
C LEU A 489 0.46 15.72 28.35
N ALA A 490 -0.67 16.39 28.61
CA ALA A 490 -1.06 17.57 27.84
C ALA A 490 -0.18 18.79 28.12
N THR A 491 0.58 18.78 29.21
CA THR A 491 1.56 19.82 29.54
C THR A 491 2.96 19.37 29.17
N GLN A 492 3.77 20.29 28.62
CA GLN A 492 5.16 19.99 28.25
C GLN A 492 5.98 19.51 29.46
N ASP A 493 5.85 20.18 30.62
CA ASP A 493 6.55 19.79 31.85
C ASP A 493 6.18 18.38 32.30
N GLY A 494 4.88 18.03 32.27
CA GLY A 494 4.42 16.68 32.61
C GLY A 494 4.93 15.63 31.63
N PHE A 495 4.94 15.95 30.32
CA PHE A 495 5.49 15.09 29.29
C PHE A 495 6.98 14.81 29.52
N GLU A 496 7.80 15.85 29.71
CA GLU A 496 9.26 15.71 29.91
C GLU A 496 9.62 15.06 31.25
N GLN A 497 8.77 15.22 32.27
CA GLN A 497 8.95 14.59 33.57
C GLN A 497 8.85 13.06 33.48
N MET A 498 7.93 12.54 32.65
CA MET A 498 7.55 11.12 32.66
C MET A 498 7.94 10.35 31.41
N ILE A 499 8.01 10.99 30.24
CA ILE A 499 8.22 10.33 28.95
C ILE A 499 9.62 10.62 28.41
N VAL A 500 10.26 9.58 27.89
CA VAL A 500 11.48 9.66 27.09
C VAL A 500 11.20 9.05 25.72
N LEU A 501 11.33 9.86 24.67
CA LEU A 501 11.15 9.41 23.29
C LEU A 501 12.46 8.78 22.77
N VAL A 502 12.41 7.51 22.41
CA VAL A 502 13.54 6.76 21.86
C VAL A 502 13.42 6.72 20.34
N ARG A 503 14.23 7.54 19.66
CA ARG A 503 14.27 7.67 18.19
C ARG A 503 15.08 6.54 17.53
N ASP A 504 14.56 5.32 17.61
CA ASP A 504 15.21 4.13 17.03
C ASP A 504 15.01 3.99 15.51
N GLY A 505 14.29 4.90 14.85
CA GLY A 505 14.17 4.93 13.39
C GLY A 505 15.16 5.86 12.69
N SER A 506 15.34 7.07 13.21
CA SER A 506 16.09 8.13 12.52
C SER A 506 17.56 8.24 12.90
N MET A 507 17.96 7.73 14.06
CA MET A 507 19.35 7.83 14.57
C MET A 507 20.15 6.52 14.47
N VAL A 508 19.69 5.54 13.69
CA VAL A 508 20.43 4.27 13.54
C VAL A 508 21.57 4.43 12.54
N LEU A 509 22.68 5.03 12.99
CA LEU A 509 23.97 4.80 12.36
C LEU A 509 24.35 3.33 12.59
N THR A 510 23.91 2.46 11.68
CA THR A 510 24.33 1.06 11.68
C THR A 510 25.84 1.00 11.39
N HIS A 511 26.61 0.42 12.30
CA HIS A 511 28.04 0.30 12.13
C HIS A 511 28.37 -0.78 11.09
N GLY A 512 28.98 -0.39 9.97
CA GLY A 512 29.48 -1.29 8.93
C GLY A 512 28.48 -1.64 7.83
N GLU A 513 28.97 -2.37 6.83
CA GLU A 513 28.17 -2.84 5.70
C GLU A 513 27.08 -3.82 6.15
N LYS A 514 25.92 -3.75 5.49
CA LYS A 514 24.81 -4.69 5.72
C LYS A 514 25.32 -6.12 5.47
N PRO A 515 25.14 -7.06 6.41
CA PRO A 515 25.48 -8.46 6.17
C PRO A 515 24.69 -9.02 4.98
N ASP A 516 25.40 -9.49 3.95
CA ASP A 516 24.78 -10.11 2.78
C ASP A 516 24.73 -11.63 2.94
N PHE A 517 23.50 -12.17 3.03
CA PHE A 517 23.28 -13.61 3.15
C PHE A 517 23.75 -14.37 1.92
N GLU A 518 23.59 -13.82 0.72
CA GLU A 518 23.98 -14.49 -0.52
C GLU A 518 25.50 -14.59 -0.66
N ALA A 519 26.21 -13.50 -0.34
CA ALA A 519 27.67 -13.53 -0.24
C ALA A 519 28.15 -14.54 0.82
N TYR A 520 27.46 -14.62 1.96
CA TYR A 520 27.78 -15.57 3.01
C TYR A 520 27.57 -17.02 2.58
N ARG A 521 26.42 -17.32 1.94
CA ARG A 521 26.12 -18.64 1.37
C ARG A 521 27.17 -19.05 0.35
N ARG A 522 27.55 -18.17 -0.57
CA ARG A 522 28.63 -18.42 -1.55
C ARG A 522 29.96 -18.73 -0.88
N LYS A 523 30.31 -18.03 0.20
CA LYS A 523 31.54 -18.28 0.96
C LYS A 523 31.56 -19.67 1.58
N LEU A 524 30.44 -20.12 2.15
CA LEU A 524 30.32 -21.49 2.69
C LEU A 524 30.32 -22.54 1.57
N ASN A 525 29.64 -22.24 0.46
CA ASN A 525 29.56 -23.14 -0.69
C ASN A 525 30.90 -23.27 -1.45
N ALA A 526 31.80 -22.29 -1.34
CA ALA A 526 33.17 -22.39 -1.85
C ALA A 526 34.00 -23.48 -1.13
N LEU A 527 33.60 -23.89 0.07
CA LEU A 527 34.27 -24.92 0.89
C LEU A 527 33.61 -26.31 0.74
N ILE A 528 32.78 -26.52 -0.28
CA ILE A 528 32.11 -27.80 -0.51
C ILE A 528 33.11 -28.90 -0.86
N THR A 529 32.98 -30.01 -0.15
CA THR A 529 33.64 -31.29 -0.41
C THR A 529 32.62 -32.35 -0.83
N PRO A 530 33.05 -33.51 -1.40
CA PRO A 530 32.13 -34.61 -1.72
C PRO A 530 31.33 -35.12 -0.52
N ASP A 531 31.87 -35.01 0.69
CA ASP A 531 31.25 -35.49 1.95
C ASP A 531 30.48 -34.40 2.71
N SER A 532 30.23 -33.26 2.08
CA SER A 532 29.52 -32.14 2.72
C SER A 532 28.03 -32.46 2.94
N PHE A 533 27.51 -31.95 4.05
CA PHE A 533 26.10 -31.92 4.40
C PHE A 533 25.46 -30.61 3.95
N PHE A 534 24.21 -30.69 3.51
CA PHE A 534 23.47 -29.57 2.93
C PHE A 534 22.10 -29.39 3.60
N VAL A 535 21.60 -28.16 3.53
CA VAL A 535 20.20 -27.79 3.79
C VAL A 535 19.65 -27.00 2.60
N GLY A 536 18.33 -27.11 2.36
CA GLY A 536 17.61 -26.51 1.24
C GLY A 536 17.08 -27.53 0.22
N GLN A 537 17.66 -28.74 0.19
CA GLN A 537 17.25 -29.82 -0.71
C GLN A 537 15.82 -30.30 -0.49
N ASP A 538 15.32 -30.24 0.75
CA ASP A 538 13.96 -30.64 1.11
C ASP A 538 12.92 -29.64 0.58
N THR A 539 13.22 -28.34 0.64
CA THR A 539 12.40 -27.29 0.05
C THR A 539 12.39 -27.40 -1.47
N ALA A 540 13.56 -27.61 -2.09
CA ALA A 540 13.67 -27.84 -3.53
C ALA A 540 12.89 -29.09 -3.99
N TRP A 541 12.92 -30.15 -3.17
CA TRP A 541 12.13 -31.36 -3.41
C TRP A 541 10.62 -31.06 -3.36
N ALA A 542 10.14 -30.39 -2.30
CA ALA A 542 8.72 -30.08 -2.13
C ALA A 542 8.18 -29.17 -3.24
N LEU A 543 8.99 -28.23 -3.74
CA LEU A 543 8.66 -27.40 -4.91
C LEU A 543 8.56 -28.24 -6.19
N ALA A 544 9.53 -29.13 -6.43
CA ALA A 544 9.54 -30.01 -7.60
C ALA A 544 8.37 -31.00 -7.60
N GLU A 545 7.96 -31.50 -6.43
CA GLU A 545 6.76 -32.32 -6.30
C GLU A 545 5.47 -31.49 -6.45
N GLY A 546 5.46 -30.24 -5.96
CA GLY A 546 4.34 -29.31 -6.18
C GLY A 546 4.07 -29.06 -7.65
N GLU A 547 5.13 -28.82 -8.44
CA GLU A 547 5.03 -28.65 -9.89
C GLU A 547 4.54 -29.93 -10.60
N LYS A 548 4.97 -31.11 -10.15
CA LYS A 548 4.45 -32.39 -10.69
C LYS A 548 2.98 -32.57 -10.36
N GLU A 549 2.56 -32.22 -9.15
CA GLU A 549 1.16 -32.30 -8.74
C GLU A 549 0.29 -31.31 -9.51
N CYS A 550 0.75 -30.08 -9.71
CA CYS A 550 0.09 -29.11 -10.58
C CYS A 550 -0.13 -29.67 -11.99
N ARG A 551 0.93 -30.25 -12.59
CA ARG A 551 0.84 -30.90 -13.91
C ARG A 551 -0.13 -32.09 -13.93
N ARG A 552 -0.20 -32.87 -12.85
CA ARG A 552 -1.16 -33.97 -12.70
C ARG A 552 -2.60 -33.43 -12.65
N LEU A 553 -2.84 -32.38 -11.87
CA LEU A 553 -4.14 -31.72 -11.74
C LEU A 553 -4.58 -31.06 -13.05
N ASP A 554 -3.66 -30.43 -13.79
CA ASP A 554 -3.91 -29.83 -15.11
C ASP A 554 -4.23 -30.88 -16.18
N ALA A 555 -3.58 -32.06 -16.11
CA ALA A 555 -3.84 -33.16 -17.03
C ALA A 555 -5.19 -33.86 -16.74
N ASP A 556 -5.69 -33.77 -15.51
CA ASP A 556 -6.98 -34.36 -15.13
C ASP A 556 -8.15 -33.49 -15.58
N ARG A 557 -8.72 -33.84 -16.74
CA ARG A 557 -9.90 -33.17 -17.32
C ARG A 557 -11.14 -33.20 -16.43
N ARG A 558 -11.20 -34.08 -15.42
CA ARG A 558 -12.31 -34.17 -14.47
C ARG A 558 -12.12 -33.22 -13.29
N ASN A 559 -10.91 -32.74 -13.05
CA ASN A 559 -10.62 -31.77 -12.02
C ASN A 559 -11.07 -30.38 -12.48
N LYS A 560 -12.06 -29.81 -11.77
CA LYS A 560 -12.56 -28.45 -12.00
C LYS A 560 -11.99 -27.43 -11.02
N SER A 561 -11.08 -27.84 -10.14
CA SER A 561 -10.47 -26.97 -9.15
C SER A 561 -9.36 -26.11 -9.79
N GLU A 562 -9.38 -24.82 -9.49
CA GLU A 562 -8.32 -23.87 -9.87
C GLU A 562 -7.11 -23.92 -8.93
N TRP A 563 -7.18 -24.71 -7.86
CA TRP A 563 -6.11 -24.82 -6.87
C TRP A 563 -4.85 -25.49 -7.42
N ARG A 564 -3.68 -24.88 -7.18
CA ARG A 564 -2.36 -25.37 -7.60
C ARG A 564 -1.38 -25.27 -6.42
N PRO A 565 -0.96 -26.40 -5.81
CA PRO A 565 -0.06 -26.38 -4.68
C PRO A 565 1.35 -25.94 -5.08
N LYS A 566 1.90 -24.95 -4.38
CA LYS A 566 3.30 -24.50 -4.55
C LYS A 566 4.29 -25.51 -3.97
N TYR A 567 3.97 -26.06 -2.79
CA TYR A 567 4.74 -27.10 -2.12
C TYR A 567 3.88 -28.35 -2.00
N HIS A 568 4.42 -29.52 -2.32
CA HIS A 568 3.72 -30.78 -2.14
C HIS A 568 4.66 -31.83 -1.57
N ARG A 569 4.20 -32.53 -0.52
CA ARG A 569 4.92 -33.67 0.09
C ARG A 569 4.04 -34.91 -0.04
N PRO A 570 4.32 -35.81 -0.99
CA PRO A 570 3.52 -37.01 -1.21
C PRO A 570 3.51 -37.93 0.01
N TYR A 571 2.35 -38.49 0.34
CA TYR A 571 2.21 -39.49 1.40
C TYR A 571 3.12 -40.71 1.13
N GLY A 572 3.81 -41.21 2.17
CA GLY A 572 4.75 -42.34 2.06
C GLY A 572 6.11 -41.99 1.44
N ASN A 573 6.37 -40.72 1.12
CA ASN A 573 7.66 -40.24 0.67
C ASN A 573 8.26 -39.26 1.70
N PRO A 574 9.27 -39.67 2.49
CA PRO A 574 9.85 -38.81 3.53
C PRO A 574 10.70 -37.66 2.97
N GLY A 575 11.03 -37.70 1.67
CA GLY A 575 11.94 -36.74 1.05
C GLY A 575 13.42 -36.95 1.43
N PRO A 576 14.32 -36.07 0.97
CA PRO A 576 15.75 -36.15 1.26
C PRO A 576 16.12 -35.83 2.73
N GLY A 577 15.16 -35.38 3.53
CA GLY A 577 15.36 -34.89 4.90
C GLY A 577 15.85 -33.44 4.96
N MET A 578 15.63 -32.77 6.10
CA MET A 578 15.95 -31.35 6.30
C MET A 578 17.44 -31.05 6.13
N VAL A 579 18.31 -31.90 6.70
CA VAL A 579 19.78 -31.85 6.49
C VAL A 579 20.21 -33.21 5.97
N SER A 580 20.94 -33.22 4.86
CA SER A 580 21.27 -34.46 4.14
C SER A 580 22.65 -34.40 3.52
N GLN A 581 23.34 -35.55 3.48
CA GLN A 581 24.59 -35.69 2.75
C GLN A 581 24.29 -35.90 1.27
N ALA A 582 25.00 -35.20 0.40
CA ALA A 582 24.86 -35.45 -1.04
C ALA A 582 25.47 -36.82 -1.40
N LYS A 583 24.76 -37.62 -2.19
CA LYS A 583 25.30 -38.87 -2.74
C LYS A 583 26.37 -38.59 -3.80
N GLN A 584 26.22 -37.48 -4.53
CA GLN A 584 27.19 -37.04 -5.53
C GLN A 584 27.18 -35.51 -5.65
N VAL A 585 28.36 -34.90 -5.71
CA VAL A 585 28.54 -33.46 -5.99
C VAL A 585 29.27 -33.31 -7.32
N THR A 586 28.73 -32.45 -8.21
CA THR A 586 29.32 -32.18 -9.53
C THR A 586 30.12 -30.89 -9.52
N PHE A 587 31.38 -30.97 -9.91
CA PHE A 587 32.31 -29.84 -9.98
C PHE A 587 32.57 -29.42 -11.42
N LYS A 588 32.52 -28.11 -11.70
CA LYS A 588 32.95 -27.51 -12.97
C LYS A 588 34.07 -26.52 -12.68
N LYS A 589 35.23 -26.68 -13.32
CA LYS A 589 36.43 -25.85 -13.06
C LYS A 589 36.76 -25.74 -11.55
N ARG A 590 36.67 -26.86 -10.82
CA ARG A 590 36.86 -26.97 -9.36
C ARG A 590 35.83 -26.23 -8.48
N VAL A 591 34.74 -25.72 -9.05
CA VAL A 591 33.62 -25.13 -8.30
C VAL A 591 32.44 -26.09 -8.29
N ALA A 592 31.85 -26.35 -7.13
CA ALA A 592 30.66 -27.18 -7.01
C ALA A 592 29.46 -26.48 -7.68
N THR A 593 28.75 -27.19 -8.54
CA THR A 593 27.60 -26.63 -9.31
C THR A 593 26.27 -27.29 -8.97
N LYS A 594 26.28 -28.60 -8.70
CA LYS A 594 25.07 -29.40 -8.45
C LYS A 594 25.34 -30.44 -7.38
N ALA A 595 24.35 -30.73 -6.54
CA ALA A 595 24.37 -31.83 -5.60
C ALA A 595 23.18 -32.76 -5.87
N THR A 596 23.44 -34.08 -5.87
CA THR A 596 22.44 -35.11 -6.05
C THR A 596 22.20 -35.83 -4.73
N PHE A 597 20.96 -35.84 -4.28
CA PHE A 597 20.49 -36.52 -3.09
C PHE A 597 19.73 -37.78 -3.50
N ALA A 598 19.86 -38.84 -2.71
CA ALA A 598 19.13 -40.08 -2.92
C ALA A 598 18.60 -40.61 -1.60
N TRP A 599 17.36 -41.09 -1.63
CA TRP A 599 16.68 -41.68 -0.47
C TRP A 599 15.69 -42.74 -0.95
N GLU A 600 15.08 -43.44 -0.01
CA GLU A 600 14.10 -44.48 -0.28
C GLU A 600 12.71 -43.98 0.09
N ARG A 601 11.72 -44.27 -0.78
CA ARG A 601 10.30 -44.04 -0.48
C ARG A 601 9.52 -45.34 -0.52
N GLN A 602 8.40 -45.38 0.19
CA GLN A 602 7.47 -46.50 0.03
C GLN A 602 6.84 -46.46 -1.37
N ARG A 603 6.70 -47.63 -1.98
CA ARG A 603 5.91 -47.78 -3.21
C ARG A 603 4.47 -47.34 -2.92
N ALA A 604 3.89 -46.57 -3.86
CA ALA A 604 2.51 -46.12 -3.71
C ALA A 604 1.59 -47.35 -3.73
N TYR A 605 0.64 -47.40 -2.79
CA TYR A 605 -0.31 -48.51 -2.68
C TYR A 605 -1.01 -48.75 -4.02
N ASN A 606 -0.95 -49.99 -4.49
CA ASN A 606 -1.67 -50.46 -5.65
C ASN A 606 -2.68 -51.51 -5.16
N HIS A 607 -3.96 -51.35 -5.47
CA HIS A 607 -5.03 -52.25 -5.00
C HIS A 607 -4.91 -53.70 -5.49
N TYR A 608 -3.93 -53.97 -6.36
CA TYR A 608 -3.57 -55.32 -6.83
C TYR A 608 -2.32 -55.92 -6.18
N SER A 609 -1.66 -55.22 -5.25
CA SER A 609 -0.40 -55.67 -4.66
C SER A 609 -0.11 -54.99 -3.31
N ASP A 610 -0.03 -55.77 -2.23
CA ASP A 610 0.42 -55.34 -0.89
C ASP A 610 1.96 -55.15 -0.80
N ASP A 611 2.61 -54.83 -1.93
CA ASP A 611 4.05 -54.65 -2.01
C ASP A 611 4.46 -53.26 -1.50
N LEU A 612 4.89 -53.22 -0.22
CA LEU A 612 5.46 -52.05 0.45
C LEU A 612 6.97 -51.89 0.23
N SER A 613 7.54 -52.50 -0.82
CA SER A 613 8.97 -52.38 -1.11
C SER A 613 9.43 -50.93 -1.27
N LEU A 614 10.66 -50.69 -0.84
CA LEU A 614 11.31 -49.38 -0.89
C LEU A 614 11.83 -49.11 -2.31
N VAL A 615 11.53 -47.93 -2.83
CA VAL A 615 11.93 -47.47 -4.17
C VAL A 615 12.98 -46.37 -4.03
N PRO A 616 14.15 -46.50 -4.68
CA PRO A 616 15.15 -45.45 -4.66
C PRO A 616 14.71 -44.24 -5.48
N VAL A 617 14.81 -43.05 -4.88
CA VAL A 617 14.50 -41.76 -5.50
C VAL A 617 15.75 -40.91 -5.51
N LYS A 618 15.87 -40.05 -6.52
CA LYS A 618 16.98 -39.09 -6.64
C LYS A 618 16.46 -37.70 -6.98
N LEU A 619 17.10 -36.68 -6.41
CA LEU A 619 16.87 -35.27 -6.73
C LEU A 619 18.23 -34.61 -6.97
N THR A 620 18.31 -33.77 -8.01
CA THR A 620 19.51 -32.96 -8.27
C THR A 620 19.14 -31.50 -8.10
N VAL A 621 19.87 -30.79 -7.24
CA VAL A 621 19.63 -29.40 -6.88
C VAL A 621 20.88 -28.57 -7.23
N LEU A 622 20.69 -27.32 -7.64
CA LEU A 622 21.80 -26.38 -7.85
C LEU A 622 22.43 -26.01 -6.51
N VAL A 623 23.75 -25.89 -6.47
CA VAL A 623 24.46 -25.50 -5.24
C VAL A 623 24.04 -24.12 -4.75
N ASP A 624 23.64 -23.24 -5.66
CA ASP A 624 23.11 -21.93 -5.31
C ASP A 624 21.82 -22.04 -4.48
N ASP A 625 21.00 -23.09 -4.60
CA ASP A 625 19.79 -23.26 -3.77
C ASP A 625 20.07 -23.98 -2.44
N LEU A 626 21.34 -24.29 -2.16
CA LEU A 626 21.75 -25.06 -0.99
C LEU A 626 22.68 -24.24 -0.10
N LEU A 627 22.70 -24.58 1.18
CA LEU A 627 23.68 -24.07 2.14
C LEU A 627 24.55 -25.23 2.62
N ASN A 628 25.87 -25.08 2.50
CA ASN A 628 26.84 -26.02 3.04
C ASN A 628 26.88 -25.96 4.59
N VAL A 629 26.20 -26.91 5.23
CA VAL A 629 26.11 -27.04 6.69
C VAL A 629 27.46 -27.48 7.28
N SER A 630 28.27 -28.22 6.53
CA SER A 630 29.58 -28.69 7.03
C SER A 630 30.59 -27.57 7.26
N ALA A 631 30.41 -26.42 6.60
CA ALA A 631 31.25 -25.23 6.78
C ALA A 631 30.65 -24.21 7.78
N TYR A 632 29.41 -24.42 8.24
CA TYR A 632 28.70 -23.52 9.15
C TYR A 632 29.24 -23.64 10.58
N ARG A 633 29.38 -22.52 11.30
CA ARG A 633 29.79 -22.50 12.71
C ARG A 633 28.61 -22.11 13.61
N THR A 634 28.51 -22.77 14.75
CA THR A 634 27.49 -22.51 15.78
C THR A 634 27.46 -21.03 16.16
N GLY A 635 26.28 -20.40 16.07
CA GLY A 635 26.06 -18.97 16.30
C GLY A 635 26.23 -18.05 15.09
N ASP A 636 26.56 -18.57 13.89
CA ASP A 636 26.76 -17.73 12.70
C ASP A 636 25.51 -16.94 12.31
N PHE A 637 24.30 -17.45 12.58
CA PHE A 637 23.04 -16.73 12.34
C PHE A 637 22.92 -15.41 13.12
N LYS A 638 23.60 -15.28 14.28
CA LYS A 638 23.54 -14.09 15.14
C LYS A 638 24.01 -12.83 14.41
N ARG A 639 24.89 -12.94 13.41
CA ARG A 639 25.34 -11.78 12.61
C ARG A 639 24.20 -11.15 11.80
N PHE A 640 23.26 -11.97 11.32
CA PHE A 640 22.10 -11.52 10.54
C PHE A 640 20.94 -11.16 11.46
N PHE A 641 20.82 -11.83 12.60
CA PHE A 641 19.77 -11.52 13.56
C PHE A 641 20.05 -10.25 14.36
N ALA A 642 21.32 -9.95 14.68
CA ALA A 642 21.67 -8.74 15.42
C ALA A 642 21.38 -7.46 14.64
N ASP A 643 21.61 -7.45 13.31
CA ASP A 643 21.37 -6.29 12.46
C ASP A 643 19.88 -6.17 12.07
N PRO A 644 19.20 -5.06 12.43
CA PRO A 644 17.79 -4.86 12.07
C PRO A 644 17.52 -4.93 10.57
N ARG A 645 18.47 -4.52 9.72
CA ARG A 645 18.31 -4.46 8.25
C ARG A 645 18.13 -5.85 7.63
N THR A 646 18.68 -6.88 8.25
CA THR A 646 18.60 -8.27 7.78
C THR A 646 17.47 -9.04 8.43
N ARG A 647 16.87 -8.56 9.53
CA ARG A 647 15.67 -9.16 10.13
C ARG A 647 14.47 -9.08 9.21
N VAL A 648 14.32 -8.01 8.43
CA VAL A 648 13.25 -7.88 7.42
C VAL A 648 13.32 -9.01 6.37
N GLU A 649 14.51 -9.58 6.16
CA GLU A 649 14.78 -10.65 5.21
C GLU A 649 14.86 -12.03 5.88
N TYR A 650 14.41 -12.18 7.13
CA TYR A 650 14.59 -13.41 7.91
C TYR A 650 14.06 -14.66 7.23
N LEU A 651 12.94 -14.59 6.50
CA LEU A 651 12.41 -15.75 5.78
C LEU A 651 13.36 -16.30 4.70
N GLN A 652 14.28 -15.49 4.18
CA GLN A 652 15.24 -15.92 3.16
C GLN A 652 16.39 -16.73 3.77
N TRP A 653 16.85 -16.37 4.97
CA TRP A 653 18.03 -16.98 5.58
C TRP A 653 17.74 -17.85 6.80
N ALA A 654 16.71 -17.54 7.60
CA ALA A 654 16.42 -18.21 8.88
C ALA A 654 16.14 -19.71 8.70
N PRO A 655 15.35 -20.16 7.71
CA PRO A 655 15.13 -21.60 7.50
C PRO A 655 16.43 -22.37 7.27
N LEU A 656 17.36 -21.79 6.52
CA LEU A 656 18.64 -22.43 6.19
C LEU A 656 19.61 -22.38 7.38
N LEU A 657 19.81 -21.19 7.97
CA LEU A 657 20.79 -21.00 9.05
C LEU A 657 20.36 -21.67 10.36
N LEU A 658 19.07 -21.63 10.72
CA LEU A 658 18.60 -22.25 11.96
C LEU A 658 18.52 -23.77 11.86
N ALA A 659 18.23 -24.32 10.68
CA ALA A 659 18.36 -25.76 10.45
C ALA A 659 19.83 -26.23 10.52
N ALA A 660 20.77 -25.44 9.98
CA ALA A 660 22.21 -25.69 10.13
C ALA A 660 22.64 -25.63 11.61
N GLU A 661 22.19 -24.62 12.35
CA GLU A 661 22.43 -24.46 13.78
C GLU A 661 21.94 -25.68 14.59
N LYS A 662 20.68 -26.09 14.39
CA LYS A 662 20.09 -27.28 15.05
C LYS A 662 20.90 -28.55 14.76
N TRP A 663 21.44 -28.69 13.55
CA TRP A 663 22.27 -29.84 13.19
C TRP A 663 23.64 -29.80 13.87
N CYS A 664 24.32 -28.65 13.88
CA CYS A 664 25.62 -28.50 14.57
C CYS A 664 25.47 -28.78 16.07
N GLN A 665 24.44 -28.23 16.72
CA GLN A 665 24.17 -28.47 18.14
C GLN A 665 23.92 -29.96 18.44
N LYS A 666 23.14 -30.65 17.61
CA LYS A 666 22.91 -32.10 17.74
C LYS A 666 24.21 -32.89 17.57
N LYS A 667 25.03 -32.55 16.57
CA LYS A 667 26.31 -33.22 16.31
C LYS A 667 27.29 -33.03 17.47
N GLU A 668 27.39 -31.82 18.01
CA GLU A 668 28.20 -31.51 19.20
C GLU A 668 27.70 -32.29 20.43
N ALA A 669 26.38 -32.36 20.65
CA ALA A 669 25.80 -33.15 21.74
C ALA A 669 26.07 -34.66 21.59
N SER A 670 25.98 -35.20 20.38
CA SER A 670 26.31 -36.62 20.10
C SER A 670 27.79 -36.94 20.27
N ALA A 671 28.69 -35.99 19.98
CA ALA A 671 30.14 -36.18 20.19
C ALA A 671 30.51 -36.23 21.69
N HIS A 672 29.78 -35.53 22.56
CA HIS A 672 29.97 -35.54 24.01
C HIS A 672 29.36 -36.76 24.72
N GLN A 673 28.62 -37.63 24.01
CA GLN A 673 28.01 -38.85 24.56
C GLN A 673 28.81 -40.15 24.29
N THR A 674 30.04 -40.05 23.78
CA THR A 674 30.93 -41.22 23.63
C THR A 674 31.57 -41.58 24.99
N PRO A 675 31.32 -42.75 25.60
CA PRO A 675 31.95 -43.12 26.87
C PRO A 675 33.40 -43.59 26.63
N ASP A 676 34.28 -43.19 27.54
CA ASP A 676 35.65 -43.65 27.71
C ASP A 676 35.68 -45.18 27.96
N LEU A 677 35.72 -45.99 26.91
CA LEU A 677 36.09 -47.40 26.96
C LEU A 677 37.62 -47.52 26.88
N ASN A 678 38.30 -47.14 27.96
CA ASN A 678 39.70 -47.50 28.22
C ASN A 678 40.03 -47.33 29.71
N GLN A 679 39.45 -48.20 30.56
CA GLN A 679 40.16 -48.67 31.75
C GLN A 679 40.11 -50.20 31.78
N ALA A 680 41.26 -50.78 31.47
CA ALA A 680 41.53 -52.19 31.54
C ALA A 680 41.56 -52.67 33.01
N ASP A 681 40.72 -53.67 33.27
CA ASP A 681 41.11 -54.98 33.81
C ASP A 681 42.44 -55.04 34.61
N THR A 682 42.31 -54.98 35.94
CA THR A 682 43.15 -55.75 36.86
C THR A 682 42.24 -56.34 37.93
N GLY A 683 42.04 -57.66 37.88
CA GLY A 683 41.03 -58.36 38.66
C GLY A 683 41.39 -58.70 40.11
N HIS A 684 40.40 -59.19 40.84
CA HIS A 684 40.54 -60.34 41.73
C HIS A 684 39.18 -60.88 42.21
N GLN A 685 39.09 -62.22 42.11
CA GLN A 685 38.27 -63.23 42.78
C GLN A 685 37.16 -62.83 43.78
N SER A 686 35.99 -63.47 43.55
CA SER A 686 34.82 -63.79 44.42
C SER A 686 35.10 -64.07 45.92
N PRO A 687 34.09 -64.22 46.83
CA PRO A 687 32.64 -64.44 46.59
C PRO A 687 31.63 -63.67 47.50
N PHE A 688 30.35 -63.76 47.12
CA PHE A 688 29.10 -63.66 47.91
C PHE A 688 29.23 -63.83 49.45
N PRO A 689 28.37 -63.17 50.26
CA PRO A 689 27.02 -63.70 50.51
C PRO A 689 25.87 -62.70 50.74
N GLN A 690 24.67 -63.20 50.39
CA GLN A 690 23.37 -63.15 51.08
C GLN A 690 22.65 -61.83 51.43
N ALA A 691 21.34 -61.92 51.14
CA ALA A 691 20.20 -61.17 51.64
C ALA A 691 20.24 -60.84 53.14
N ASP A 692 19.73 -59.67 53.52
CA ASP A 692 18.42 -59.53 54.19
C ASP A 692 18.10 -58.02 54.39
N ASP A 693 16.81 -57.75 54.56
CA ASP A 693 16.05 -56.48 54.76
C ASP A 693 15.63 -55.63 53.54
#